data_AF-A0A950JJK5-F1
#
_entry.id   AF-A0A950JJK5-F1
#
_cell.length_a   1.000
_cell.length_b   1.000
_cell.length_c   1.000
_cell.angle_alpha   90.00
_cell.angle_beta   90.00
_cell.angle_gamma   90.00
#
_symmetry.space_group_name_H-M   'P 1'
#
loop_
_entity.id
_entity.type
_entity.pdbx_description
1 polymer ?
#
loop_
_entity_poly.entity_id
_entity_poly.type
_entity_poly.pdbx_seq_one_letter_code
_entity_poly.pdbx_strand_id
1 'polypeptide(L)'
;MSLMFSVAAPEGLRPDPDENSTPIATLDPSDVVSIDKTLDPWTKVTLTKAGLPLAGWIVSADLIPVQQATVRLFDEPLGNLVQTVTGRIDVLAKVATWAKVKVTPPDGSAPAVGWTEDAGSMPAAPDPAKPVPPPAADPGAEPAPTDDDLVLGPNDRYRDALTQAQSITRIDAAALAALIDAEAAKISGGVWDAKSSNATTSAAGLTQFIEGTWCDMACRPGKLLNKTARQNGMVTSDNQIPANMRKALLALRFDPTLSIVTAAEYGFDNLNALIKDKLVESNIGDDDRAWNIYLAHHEGLAGAEHFLRNDQVIPFSKLDQQVGTTRANQLVFAAGGDVTIAYRKWLTDFMEQKIQPSRFRMGKAPAGKVIAPAARALGKFQGPTIAFDTLAGERPDLVLETQQILSDLGYLDPPPDGFMGPTTRWAIGEFCKLNGLSTTSGFTKDIAAALLSPKQLLPEIRPSGQWIDKVVAYMQTKNYFICRHPDCKNIVYVEGIDGDGNLDPQTPNAFEDLRVVFSIGPDGKPLIQPWIATTAPGRPYVMNPMNPKGAARIALGQYKSWAVGTHVGPSGNDPHEALIQCAPIDVFRDSRKDFKREGSTFTGIFGINQHWGYDQPQNDVGTASAGCLVGEKRDGHRAFMAVIKSDPRFRANNAYKFMTAVIPGHEALAPVA
;
A
#
# COMPACT_ATOMS: atom_id res chain seq x y z
N MET A 1 -37.58 25.74 -1.97
CA MET A 1 -37.38 24.29 -1.78
C MET A 1 -38.30 23.84 -0.66
N SER A 2 -39.05 22.76 -0.84
CA SER A 2 -39.66 22.07 0.31
C SER A 2 -38.57 21.29 1.03
N LEU A 3 -38.45 21.49 2.34
CA LEU A 3 -37.62 20.62 3.17
C LEU A 3 -38.32 19.25 3.25
N MET A 4 -37.57 18.18 3.00
CA MET A 4 -38.03 16.79 3.13
C MET A 4 -37.51 16.21 4.44
N PHE A 5 -38.31 15.36 5.08
CA PHE A 5 -38.02 14.79 6.39
C PHE A 5 -38.17 13.26 6.38
N SER A 6 -37.59 12.61 7.39
CA SER A 6 -37.63 11.17 7.64
C SER A 6 -37.63 10.93 9.16
N VAL A 7 -37.74 9.68 9.61
CA VAL A 7 -37.78 9.33 11.04
C VAL A 7 -36.50 8.63 11.52
N ALA A 8 -36.14 8.81 12.78
CA ALA A 8 -34.95 8.19 13.40
C ALA A 8 -35.10 6.66 13.57
N ALA A 9 -36.31 6.23 13.89
CA ALA A 9 -36.74 4.86 14.11
C ALA A 9 -38.19 4.70 13.59
N PRO A 10 -38.72 3.48 13.42
CA PRO A 10 -40.08 3.30 12.91
C PRO A 10 -41.15 3.93 13.82
N GLU A 11 -41.98 4.82 13.28
CA GLU A 11 -42.97 5.61 14.04
C GLU A 11 -44.36 5.60 13.37
N GLY A 12 -45.43 5.74 14.17
CA GLY A 12 -46.81 5.67 13.71
C GLY A 12 -47.32 6.92 13.00
N LEU A 13 -47.72 6.79 11.74
CA LEU A 13 -48.53 7.79 11.05
C LEU A 13 -49.97 7.72 11.55
N ARG A 14 -50.45 8.74 12.24
CA ARG A 14 -51.80 8.78 12.83
C ARG A 14 -52.77 9.56 11.94
N PRO A 15 -54.08 9.25 11.92
CA PRO A 15 -55.05 9.96 11.08
C PRO A 15 -55.29 11.41 11.56
N ASP A 16 -55.12 11.65 12.86
CA ASP A 16 -55.33 12.91 13.57
C ASP A 16 -54.24 13.10 14.67
N PRO A 17 -54.04 14.31 15.21
CA PRO A 17 -52.97 14.62 16.15
C PRO A 17 -53.34 14.29 17.61
N ASP A 18 -53.66 13.02 17.88
CA ASP A 18 -53.88 12.45 19.22
C ASP A 18 -52.89 11.29 19.43
N GLU A 19 -52.24 11.24 20.60
CA GLU A 19 -51.30 10.17 20.96
C GLU A 19 -51.98 8.80 21.08
N ASN A 20 -53.28 8.79 21.41
CA ASN A 20 -54.12 7.61 21.59
C ASN A 20 -54.66 7.05 20.25
N SER A 21 -54.58 7.82 19.17
CA SER A 21 -55.09 7.39 17.87
C SER A 21 -54.25 6.28 17.25
N THR A 22 -54.93 5.22 16.80
CA THR A 22 -54.29 4.05 16.18
C THR A 22 -53.62 4.47 14.85
N PRO A 23 -52.32 4.16 14.64
CA PRO A 23 -51.64 4.49 13.39
C PRO A 23 -52.29 3.84 12.17
N ILE A 24 -52.47 4.63 11.11
CA ILE A 24 -52.93 4.17 9.78
C ILE A 24 -51.79 3.58 8.93
N ALA A 25 -50.54 3.89 9.27
CA ALA A 25 -49.33 3.31 8.71
C ALA A 25 -48.15 3.47 9.68
N THR A 26 -47.03 2.82 9.38
CA THR A 26 -45.73 3.08 10.01
C THR A 26 -44.83 3.79 9.00
N LEU A 27 -44.16 4.87 9.41
CA LEU A 27 -43.01 5.43 8.70
C LEU A 27 -41.76 4.65 9.13
N ASP A 28 -40.94 4.25 8.17
CA ASP A 28 -39.62 3.68 8.40
C ASP A 28 -38.52 4.76 8.13
N PRO A 29 -37.28 4.62 8.65
CA PRO A 29 -36.17 5.53 8.32
C PRO A 29 -35.75 5.56 6.82
N SER A 30 -36.32 4.66 6.01
CA SER A 30 -36.24 4.71 4.54
C SER A 30 -37.24 5.68 3.90
N ASP A 31 -38.37 5.96 4.56
CA ASP A 31 -39.43 6.80 4.03
C ASP A 31 -39.05 8.28 4.08
N VAL A 32 -39.57 9.03 3.10
CA VAL A 32 -39.33 10.47 2.96
C VAL A 32 -40.67 11.17 2.83
N VAL A 33 -40.87 12.22 3.60
CA VAL A 33 -42.16 12.91 3.74
C VAL A 33 -42.04 14.43 3.53
N SER A 34 -43.09 15.05 3.00
CA SER A 34 -43.25 16.51 2.99
C SER A 34 -44.03 16.97 4.22
N ILE A 35 -43.63 18.08 4.83
CA ILE A 35 -44.44 18.77 5.85
C ILE A 35 -45.54 19.57 5.16
N ASP A 36 -46.79 19.32 5.56
CA ASP A 36 -47.95 20.06 5.08
C ASP A 36 -48.36 21.18 6.07
N LYS A 37 -48.28 20.91 7.38
CA LYS A 37 -48.68 21.81 8.47
C LYS A 37 -48.13 21.35 9.82
N THR A 38 -47.66 22.27 10.67
CA THR A 38 -47.32 21.96 12.07
C THR A 38 -48.37 22.52 13.05
N LEU A 39 -48.62 21.78 14.13
CA LEU A 39 -49.47 22.06 15.30
C LEU A 39 -48.80 21.42 16.52
N ASP A 40 -47.76 22.08 17.05
CA ASP A 40 -46.91 21.60 18.15
C ASP A 40 -47.71 20.90 19.29
N PRO A 41 -47.39 19.66 19.69
CA PRO A 41 -46.20 18.86 19.33
C PRO A 41 -46.28 18.12 17.98
N TRP A 42 -47.37 18.22 17.22
CA TRP A 42 -47.62 17.40 16.01
C TRP A 42 -47.28 18.11 14.69
N THR A 43 -46.84 17.34 13.71
CA THR A 43 -46.71 17.78 12.31
C THR A 43 -47.50 16.86 11.40
N LYS A 44 -48.31 17.45 10.51
CA LYS A 44 -48.95 16.75 9.41
C LYS A 44 -47.97 16.60 8.26
N VAL A 45 -47.86 15.38 7.77
CA VAL A 45 -46.98 15.00 6.66
C VAL A 45 -47.72 14.23 5.58
N THR A 46 -47.22 14.34 4.35
CA THR A 46 -47.66 13.55 3.18
C THR A 46 -46.47 12.76 2.61
N LEU A 47 -46.73 11.53 2.15
CA LEU A 47 -45.74 10.64 1.52
C LEU A 47 -46.39 9.73 0.46
N THR A 48 -45.57 8.98 -0.28
CA THR A 48 -46.05 7.89 -1.14
C THR A 48 -45.38 6.59 -0.70
N LYS A 49 -46.15 5.61 -0.21
CA LYS A 49 -45.64 4.31 0.24
C LYS A 49 -46.31 3.20 -0.55
N ALA A 50 -45.52 2.25 -1.07
CA ALA A 50 -45.97 1.19 -1.98
C ALA A 50 -46.78 1.69 -3.21
N GLY A 51 -46.51 2.91 -3.69
CA GLY A 51 -47.23 3.53 -4.81
C GLY A 51 -48.57 4.20 -4.46
N LEU A 52 -48.98 4.20 -3.19
CA LEU A 52 -50.18 4.88 -2.71
C LEU A 52 -49.81 6.20 -1.99
N PRO A 53 -50.50 7.32 -2.27
CA PRO A 53 -50.33 8.54 -1.50
C PRO A 53 -50.98 8.38 -0.12
N LEU A 54 -50.25 8.75 0.93
CA LEU A 54 -50.69 8.72 2.33
C LEU A 54 -50.45 10.09 2.96
N ALA A 55 -51.33 10.49 3.88
CA ALA A 55 -51.17 11.71 4.66
C ALA A 55 -51.71 11.49 6.09
N GLY A 56 -51.01 12.05 7.08
CA GLY A 56 -51.34 11.88 8.50
C GLY A 56 -50.45 12.71 9.40
N TRP A 57 -50.49 12.46 10.70
CA TRP A 57 -49.77 13.21 11.74
C TRP A 57 -48.71 12.34 12.42
N ILE A 58 -47.62 12.99 12.81
CA ILE A 58 -46.48 12.43 13.55
C ILE A 58 -45.99 13.47 14.57
N VAL A 59 -45.32 13.03 15.63
CA VAL A 59 -44.71 13.95 16.61
C VAL A 59 -43.53 14.67 15.94
N SER A 60 -43.50 16.00 16.06
CA SER A 60 -42.57 16.88 15.32
C SER A 60 -41.11 16.65 15.71
N ALA A 61 -40.86 16.14 16.91
CA ALA A 61 -39.52 15.82 17.42
C ALA A 61 -38.87 14.62 16.71
N ASP A 62 -39.67 13.73 16.13
CA ASP A 62 -39.19 12.52 15.44
C ASP A 62 -38.81 12.77 13.98
N LEU A 63 -39.13 13.95 13.44
CA LEU A 63 -38.85 14.35 12.05
C LEU A 63 -37.43 14.92 11.89
N ILE A 64 -36.54 14.10 11.31
CA ILE A 64 -35.17 14.49 10.94
C ILE A 64 -35.13 15.01 9.49
N PRO A 65 -34.53 16.19 9.22
CA PRO A 65 -34.33 16.69 7.86
C PRO A 65 -33.48 15.74 7.01
N VAL A 66 -33.96 15.39 5.81
CA VAL A 66 -33.20 14.55 4.87
C VAL A 66 -32.13 15.40 4.20
N GLN A 67 -30.88 15.21 4.60
CA GLN A 67 -29.73 15.96 4.09
C GLN A 67 -29.38 15.50 2.66
N GLN A 68 -29.92 16.20 1.66
CA GLN A 68 -29.53 16.03 0.27
C GLN A 68 -28.10 16.53 0.06
N ALA A 69 -27.30 15.77 -0.68
CA ALA A 69 -25.93 16.14 -1.01
C ALA A 69 -25.62 15.86 -2.48
N THR A 70 -24.75 16.70 -3.07
CA THR A 70 -24.28 16.58 -4.44
C THR A 70 -22.99 15.77 -4.46
N VAL A 71 -23.04 14.58 -5.05
CA VAL A 71 -21.97 13.59 -5.02
C VAL A 71 -21.33 13.48 -6.40
N ARG A 72 -19.99 13.45 -6.42
CA ARG A 72 -19.20 13.05 -7.59
C ARG A 72 -19.06 11.53 -7.59
N LEU A 73 -19.66 10.86 -8.58
CA LEU A 73 -19.62 9.42 -8.75
C LEU A 73 -18.63 9.01 -9.85
N PHE A 74 -17.73 8.11 -9.49
CA PHE A 74 -16.66 7.58 -10.30
C PHE A 74 -16.93 6.11 -10.70
N ASP A 75 -16.32 5.68 -11.81
CA ASP A 75 -16.37 4.31 -12.34
C ASP A 75 -15.77 3.28 -11.37
N GLU A 76 -14.58 3.59 -10.85
CA GLU A 76 -13.82 2.83 -9.86
C GLU A 76 -13.13 3.79 -8.86
N PRO A 77 -12.64 3.31 -7.70
CA PRO A 77 -11.81 4.13 -6.82
C PRO A 77 -10.60 4.70 -7.59
N LEU A 78 -10.30 5.99 -7.41
CA LEU A 78 -9.25 6.72 -8.15
C LEU A 78 -9.45 6.75 -9.69
N GLY A 79 -10.64 6.40 -10.17
CA GLY A 79 -10.96 6.37 -11.60
C GLY A 79 -11.42 7.71 -12.18
N ASN A 80 -12.30 7.65 -13.18
CA ASN A 80 -12.83 8.81 -13.89
C ASN A 80 -14.18 9.23 -13.30
N LEU A 81 -14.45 10.53 -13.30
CA LEU A 81 -15.77 11.05 -12.94
C LEU A 81 -16.78 10.64 -14.03
N VAL A 82 -17.74 9.78 -13.67
CA VAL A 82 -18.81 9.31 -14.57
C VAL A 82 -19.98 10.30 -14.55
N GLN A 83 -20.39 10.75 -13.36
CA GLN A 83 -21.54 11.63 -13.18
C GLN A 83 -21.45 12.42 -11.87
N THR A 84 -22.12 13.56 -11.82
CA THR A 84 -22.36 14.32 -10.58
C THR A 84 -23.87 14.35 -10.35
N VAL A 85 -24.33 13.90 -9.19
CA VAL A 85 -25.76 13.68 -8.89
C VAL A 85 -26.11 14.17 -7.50
N THR A 86 -27.28 14.78 -7.34
CA THR A 86 -27.79 15.28 -6.06
C THR A 86 -28.95 14.42 -5.58
N GLY A 87 -28.90 13.95 -4.34
CA GLY A 87 -29.98 13.12 -3.77
C GLY A 87 -29.70 12.63 -2.35
N ARG A 88 -30.50 11.65 -1.91
CA ARG A 88 -30.25 10.86 -0.70
C ARG A 88 -29.07 9.92 -0.97
N ILE A 89 -28.06 9.91 -0.12
CA ILE A 89 -26.92 8.98 -0.21
C ILE A 89 -27.16 7.79 0.71
N ASP A 90 -27.30 6.59 0.13
CA ASP A 90 -27.24 5.33 0.87
C ASP A 90 -25.85 4.70 0.65
N VAL A 91 -25.04 4.58 1.71
CA VAL A 91 -23.70 3.97 1.63
C VAL A 91 -23.82 2.45 1.56
N LEU A 92 -23.34 1.86 0.46
CA LEU A 92 -23.42 0.42 0.20
C LEU A 92 -22.20 -0.34 0.73
N ALA A 93 -21.01 0.22 0.54
CA ALA A 93 -19.74 -0.35 0.97
C ALA A 93 -18.68 0.74 1.17
N LYS A 94 -17.62 0.44 1.93
CA LYS A 94 -16.41 1.28 2.01
C LYS A 94 -15.16 0.46 1.70
N VAL A 95 -14.26 1.04 0.90
CA VAL A 95 -12.95 0.50 0.50
C VAL A 95 -11.93 1.61 0.66
N ALA A 96 -11.00 1.46 1.62
CA ALA A 96 -10.13 2.54 2.07
C ALA A 96 -10.94 3.81 2.43
N THR A 97 -10.80 4.89 1.66
CA THR A 97 -11.55 6.17 1.80
C THR A 97 -12.59 6.39 0.71
N TRP A 98 -12.86 5.36 -0.09
CA TRP A 98 -13.87 5.39 -1.14
C TRP A 98 -15.13 4.67 -0.66
N ALA A 99 -16.25 5.38 -0.65
CA ALA A 99 -17.57 4.80 -0.42
C ALA A 99 -18.20 4.40 -1.76
N LYS A 100 -18.63 3.15 -1.89
CA LYS A 100 -19.58 2.78 -2.94
C LYS A 100 -20.96 3.20 -2.44
N VAL A 101 -21.63 4.08 -3.18
CA VAL A 101 -22.90 4.68 -2.76
C VAL A 101 -23.97 4.46 -3.81
N LYS A 102 -25.22 4.42 -3.34
CA LYS A 102 -26.42 4.63 -4.15
C LYS A 102 -26.91 6.04 -3.84
N VAL A 103 -27.02 6.88 -4.86
CA VAL A 103 -27.64 8.20 -4.75
C VAL A 103 -29.03 8.10 -5.36
N THR A 104 -30.06 8.37 -4.55
CA THR A 104 -31.47 8.36 -4.96
C THR A 104 -31.93 9.80 -5.17
N PRO A 105 -32.16 10.26 -6.42
CA PRO A 105 -32.55 11.65 -6.69
C PRO A 105 -33.97 11.99 -6.22
N PRO A 106 -34.24 13.27 -5.85
CA PRO A 106 -35.54 13.69 -5.32
C PRO A 106 -36.62 13.94 -6.39
N ASP A 107 -36.28 13.83 -7.68
CA ASP A 107 -37.19 14.00 -8.81
C ASP A 107 -37.85 12.68 -9.28
N GLY A 108 -37.52 11.56 -8.64
CA GLY A 108 -38.01 10.22 -9.00
C GLY A 108 -37.25 9.55 -10.14
N SER A 109 -36.13 10.12 -10.61
CA SER A 109 -35.25 9.47 -11.58
C SER A 109 -34.52 8.25 -10.99
N ALA A 110 -33.97 7.40 -11.86
CA ALA A 110 -33.40 6.11 -11.46
C ALA A 110 -32.17 6.29 -10.52
N PRO A 111 -32.05 5.53 -9.41
CA PRO A 111 -30.92 5.67 -8.49
C PRO A 111 -29.57 5.39 -9.15
N ALA A 112 -28.64 6.32 -8.96
CA ALA A 112 -27.28 6.24 -9.47
C ALA A 112 -26.37 5.47 -8.50
N VAL A 113 -25.65 4.46 -8.99
CA VAL A 113 -24.65 3.72 -8.18
C VAL A 113 -23.25 4.03 -8.71
N GLY A 114 -22.31 4.30 -7.80
CA GLY A 114 -20.92 4.58 -8.15
C GLY A 114 -20.01 4.71 -6.93
N TRP A 115 -18.75 5.04 -7.16
CA TRP A 115 -17.77 5.30 -6.09
C TRP A 115 -17.65 6.79 -5.81
N THR A 116 -17.48 7.19 -4.56
CA THR A 116 -17.18 8.57 -4.17
C THR A 116 -16.15 8.61 -3.05
N GLU A 117 -15.42 9.73 -2.95
CA GLU A 117 -14.54 10.01 -1.82
C GLU A 117 -15.40 10.36 -0.60
N ASP A 118 -15.03 9.86 0.59
CA ASP A 118 -15.88 9.94 1.79
C ASP A 118 -16.26 11.39 2.14
N ALA A 119 -17.56 11.73 2.07
CA ALA A 119 -18.06 13.10 2.01
C ALA A 119 -18.06 13.86 3.35
N GLY A 120 -17.08 13.58 4.22
CA GLY A 120 -17.04 13.98 5.64
C GLY A 120 -16.26 15.26 5.98
N SER A 121 -15.51 15.87 5.04
CA SER A 121 -14.75 17.10 5.33
C SER A 121 -14.33 17.87 4.07
N MET A 122 -14.67 19.16 4.00
CA MET A 122 -14.18 20.10 2.97
C MET A 122 -13.92 21.50 3.56
N PRO A 123 -12.64 21.90 3.73
CA PRO A 123 -12.21 23.30 3.82
C PRO A 123 -11.48 23.74 2.54
N ALA A 124 -11.24 25.05 2.39
CA ALA A 124 -10.60 25.65 1.21
C ALA A 124 -9.05 25.59 1.22
N ALA A 125 -8.44 25.86 0.07
CA ALA A 125 -7.00 25.72 -0.17
C ALA A 125 -6.12 26.82 0.49
N PRO A 126 -4.89 26.48 0.96
CA PRO A 126 -3.89 27.43 1.48
C PRO A 126 -2.70 27.71 0.50
N ASP A 127 -1.87 28.70 0.85
CA ASP A 127 -0.78 29.31 0.05
C ASP A 127 0.59 29.23 0.80
N PRO A 128 1.78 29.10 0.15
CA PRO A 128 2.98 28.55 0.83
C PRO A 128 4.13 29.54 1.20
N ALA A 129 4.63 29.43 2.45
CA ALA A 129 5.85 30.06 3.00
C ALA A 129 6.29 29.39 4.34
N LYS A 130 7.54 29.44 4.86
CA LYS A 130 8.90 29.81 4.38
C LYS A 130 9.98 29.19 5.33
N PRO A 131 11.31 29.23 5.01
CA PRO A 131 12.35 28.37 5.64
C PRO A 131 13.29 29.09 6.65
N VAL A 132 14.34 28.38 7.18
CA VAL A 132 15.64 28.81 7.84
C VAL A 132 16.05 27.79 8.96
N PRO A 133 17.33 27.53 9.40
CA PRO A 133 18.69 27.43 8.78
C PRO A 133 19.46 26.09 9.17
N PRO A 134 20.80 25.90 8.95
CA PRO A 134 21.52 24.61 9.17
C PRO A 134 22.57 24.52 10.35
N PRO A 135 23.12 23.31 10.66
CA PRO A 135 24.05 23.01 11.80
C PRO A 135 25.52 22.68 11.37
N ALA A 136 26.26 21.81 12.09
CA ALA A 136 27.69 21.48 11.85
C ALA A 136 28.11 20.01 12.13
N ALA A 137 28.96 19.41 11.27
CA ALA A 137 29.55 18.04 11.32
C ALA A 137 30.73 17.93 12.35
N ASP A 138 31.68 16.97 12.40
CA ASP A 138 32.19 15.79 11.63
C ASP A 138 33.05 14.91 12.61
N PRO A 139 33.53 13.64 12.39
CA PRO A 139 33.34 12.58 11.35
C PRO A 139 32.72 11.28 11.98
N GLY A 140 32.98 9.98 11.63
CA GLY A 140 33.88 9.27 10.70
C GLY A 140 33.84 7.71 10.85
N ALA A 141 34.29 6.92 9.85
CA ALA A 141 33.97 5.47 9.66
C ALA A 141 35.10 4.56 9.06
N GLU A 142 34.83 3.25 8.86
CA GLU A 142 35.66 2.23 8.17
C GLU A 142 35.08 1.75 6.79
N PRO A 143 35.81 0.98 5.93
CA PRO A 143 35.68 1.01 4.45
C PRO A 143 34.85 -0.11 3.75
N ALA A 144 34.78 -0.06 2.39
CA ALA A 144 33.80 -0.71 1.51
C ALA A 144 34.38 -1.49 0.27
N PRO A 145 33.57 -2.21 -0.54
CA PRO A 145 33.98 -3.10 -1.67
C PRO A 145 34.22 -2.44 -3.06
N THR A 146 34.26 -3.24 -4.15
CA THR A 146 34.81 -2.90 -5.50
C THR A 146 33.86 -3.05 -6.72
N ASP A 147 34.26 -2.50 -7.88
CA ASP A 147 33.42 -2.09 -9.03
C ASP A 147 32.66 -3.11 -9.90
N ASP A 148 33.12 -4.36 -10.05
CA ASP A 148 32.60 -5.27 -11.11
C ASP A 148 31.12 -5.68 -10.92
N ASP A 149 30.55 -5.47 -9.72
CA ASP A 149 29.21 -5.92 -9.35
C ASP A 149 28.07 -4.96 -9.75
N LEU A 150 28.29 -3.89 -10.53
CA LEU A 150 27.26 -2.88 -10.81
C LEU A 150 26.35 -3.21 -12.03
N VAL A 151 25.02 -3.15 -11.86
CA VAL A 151 23.99 -3.31 -12.91
C VAL A 151 23.18 -2.02 -13.09
N LEU A 152 23.14 -1.47 -14.31
CA LEU A 152 22.41 -0.22 -14.61
C LEU A 152 21.42 -0.33 -15.79
N GLY A 153 21.50 -1.39 -16.59
CA GLY A 153 20.65 -1.58 -17.77
C GLY A 153 20.71 -0.37 -18.74
N PRO A 154 19.59 0.31 -19.04
CA PRO A 154 19.59 1.46 -19.96
C PRO A 154 20.35 2.69 -19.42
N ASN A 155 20.64 2.71 -18.11
CA ASN A 155 21.37 3.76 -17.40
C ASN A 155 22.88 3.51 -17.31
N ASP A 156 23.40 2.46 -17.95
CA ASP A 156 24.84 2.11 -17.95
C ASP A 156 25.74 3.23 -18.51
N ARG A 157 25.16 4.11 -19.33
CA ARG A 157 25.73 5.41 -19.76
C ARG A 157 26.20 6.33 -18.62
N TYR A 158 25.83 6.04 -17.37
CA TYR A 158 26.19 6.80 -16.18
C TYR A 158 27.14 6.03 -15.24
N ARG A 159 27.65 4.85 -15.66
CA ARG A 159 28.57 4.00 -14.89
C ARG A 159 29.81 4.75 -14.40
N ASP A 160 30.48 5.48 -15.29
CA ASP A 160 31.71 6.22 -14.97
C ASP A 160 31.47 7.28 -13.88
N ALA A 161 30.32 7.95 -13.91
CA ALA A 161 29.93 8.94 -12.92
C ALA A 161 29.62 8.32 -11.54
N LEU A 162 28.99 7.14 -11.53
CA LEU A 162 28.71 6.37 -10.31
C LEU A 162 29.99 5.76 -9.71
N THR A 163 30.87 5.23 -10.54
CA THR A 163 32.21 4.74 -10.14
C THR A 163 33.08 5.88 -9.60
N GLN A 164 33.05 7.05 -10.25
CA GLN A 164 33.72 8.24 -9.73
C GLN A 164 33.13 8.69 -8.40
N ALA A 165 31.81 8.70 -8.24
CA ALA A 165 31.14 9.04 -6.99
C ALA A 165 31.52 8.05 -5.86
N GLN A 166 31.51 6.74 -6.13
CA GLN A 166 31.97 5.68 -5.22
C GLN A 166 33.43 5.91 -4.80
N SER A 167 34.33 6.26 -5.73
CA SER A 167 35.74 6.53 -5.42
C SER A 167 35.94 7.73 -4.48
N ILE A 168 34.98 8.66 -4.43
CA ILE A 168 35.00 9.88 -3.61
C ILE A 168 34.34 9.66 -2.24
N THR A 169 33.16 9.03 -2.21
CA THR A 169 32.38 8.84 -0.96
C THR A 169 32.68 7.55 -0.23
N ARG A 170 33.25 6.54 -0.91
CA ARG A 170 33.40 5.15 -0.43
C ARG A 170 32.06 4.48 -0.06
N ILE A 171 31.00 4.84 -0.78
CA ILE A 171 29.71 4.17 -0.82
C ILE A 171 29.60 3.46 -2.15
N ASP A 172 29.26 2.17 -2.18
CA ASP A 172 29.22 1.41 -3.44
C ASP A 172 28.26 1.98 -4.49
N ALA A 173 28.61 1.77 -5.75
CA ALA A 173 27.93 2.36 -6.89
C ALA A 173 26.47 1.89 -7.05
N ALA A 174 26.07 0.75 -6.49
CA ALA A 174 24.68 0.27 -6.55
C ALA A 174 23.80 0.94 -5.46
N ALA A 175 24.36 1.20 -4.28
CA ALA A 175 23.74 2.06 -3.27
C ALA A 175 23.57 3.50 -3.77
N LEU A 176 24.60 4.03 -4.46
CA LEU A 176 24.49 5.32 -5.16
C LEU A 176 23.48 5.28 -6.32
N ALA A 177 23.44 4.21 -7.12
CA ALA A 177 22.47 4.08 -8.22
C ALA A 177 21.00 4.08 -7.73
N ALA A 178 20.72 3.50 -6.56
CA ALA A 178 19.39 3.56 -5.94
C ALA A 178 18.99 4.98 -5.52
N LEU A 179 19.93 5.77 -5.00
CA LEU A 179 19.70 7.21 -4.71
C LEU A 179 19.39 7.99 -5.99
N ILE A 180 20.17 7.78 -7.06
CA ILE A 180 19.92 8.46 -8.33
C ILE A 180 18.58 8.02 -8.94
N ASP A 181 18.22 6.73 -8.91
CA ASP A 181 16.94 6.28 -9.45
C ASP A 181 15.74 6.84 -8.68
N ALA A 182 15.83 6.98 -7.35
CA ALA A 182 14.74 7.51 -6.54
C ALA A 182 14.36 8.96 -6.91
N GLU A 183 15.35 9.81 -7.20
CA GLU A 183 15.20 11.23 -7.54
C GLU A 183 15.12 11.52 -9.05
N ALA A 184 15.69 10.66 -9.90
CA ALA A 184 15.71 10.90 -11.33
C ALA A 184 14.33 10.74 -11.98
N ALA A 185 13.89 11.81 -12.64
CA ALA A 185 12.86 11.73 -13.67
C ALA A 185 13.30 10.76 -14.78
N LYS A 186 12.37 9.98 -15.32
CA LYS A 186 12.64 8.90 -16.28
C LYS A 186 11.94 9.17 -17.60
N ILE A 187 12.69 9.11 -18.70
CA ILE A 187 12.14 9.13 -20.07
C ILE A 187 11.85 7.70 -20.57
N SER A 188 11.39 7.58 -21.82
CA SER A 188 11.09 6.31 -22.47
C SER A 188 12.22 5.28 -22.31
N GLY A 189 11.86 4.04 -22.00
CA GLY A 189 12.82 2.96 -21.70
C GLY A 189 13.41 3.00 -20.27
N GLY A 190 12.98 3.91 -19.40
CA GLY A 190 13.46 3.99 -18.00
C GLY A 190 14.82 4.67 -17.85
N VAL A 191 15.30 5.37 -18.88
CA VAL A 191 16.54 6.16 -18.82
C VAL A 191 16.34 7.36 -17.91
N TRP A 192 17.26 7.61 -16.98
CA TRP A 192 17.28 8.81 -16.14
C TRP A 192 17.55 10.05 -17.00
N ASP A 193 16.73 11.09 -16.83
CA ASP A 193 16.77 12.30 -17.66
C ASP A 193 17.71 13.37 -17.08
N ALA A 194 18.93 13.43 -17.62
CA ALA A 194 19.90 14.47 -17.28
C ALA A 194 19.47 15.90 -17.68
N LYS A 195 18.39 16.06 -18.47
CA LYS A 195 17.82 17.36 -18.86
C LYS A 195 16.56 17.73 -18.06
N SER A 196 16.14 16.90 -17.11
CA SER A 196 15.00 17.17 -16.24
C SER A 196 15.14 18.51 -15.52
N SER A 197 14.05 19.29 -15.46
CA SER A 197 14.00 20.53 -14.68
C SER A 197 12.57 20.90 -14.27
N ASN A 198 12.45 21.58 -13.14
CA ASN A 198 11.21 22.08 -12.57
C ASN A 198 11.26 23.62 -12.48
N ALA A 199 10.44 24.29 -13.28
CA ALA A 199 10.40 25.75 -13.37
C ALA A 199 9.91 26.43 -12.07
N THR A 200 9.16 25.72 -11.22
CA THR A 200 8.60 26.26 -9.97
C THR A 200 9.59 26.22 -8.81
N THR A 201 10.42 25.17 -8.72
CA THR A 201 11.35 24.97 -7.59
C THR A 201 12.81 25.30 -7.91
N SER A 202 13.12 25.69 -9.15
CA SER A 202 14.47 25.79 -9.74
C SER A 202 15.23 24.46 -9.87
N ALA A 203 14.68 23.33 -9.44
CA ALA A 203 15.33 22.03 -9.47
C ALA A 203 15.72 21.62 -10.90
N ALA A 204 16.91 21.03 -11.07
CA ALA A 204 17.40 20.60 -12.37
C ALA A 204 18.44 19.46 -12.27
N GLY A 205 18.60 18.73 -13.37
CA GLY A 205 19.56 17.63 -13.51
C GLY A 205 19.01 16.27 -13.09
N LEU A 206 19.88 15.25 -13.15
CA LEU A 206 19.55 13.88 -12.73
C LEU A 206 19.03 13.81 -11.29
N THR A 207 19.50 14.71 -10.43
CA THR A 207 19.26 14.69 -8.98
C THR A 207 18.57 15.95 -8.47
N GLN A 208 17.81 16.62 -9.34
CA GLN A 208 16.88 17.71 -9.02
C GLN A 208 17.43 18.83 -8.10
N PHE A 209 18.72 19.15 -8.23
CA PHE A 209 19.36 20.16 -7.39
C PHE A 209 18.73 21.54 -7.56
N ILE A 210 18.26 22.14 -6.46
CA ILE A 210 17.84 23.54 -6.42
C ILE A 210 19.03 24.50 -6.49
N GLU A 211 18.79 25.74 -6.94
CA GLU A 211 19.83 26.73 -7.20
C GLU A 211 20.70 27.06 -5.96
N GLY A 212 20.10 27.15 -4.77
CA GLY A 212 20.82 27.44 -3.52
C GLY A 212 21.86 26.38 -3.16
N THR A 213 21.44 25.12 -3.03
CA THR A 213 22.30 23.99 -2.66
C THR A 213 23.40 23.74 -3.70
N TRP A 214 23.10 23.92 -5.00
CA TRP A 214 24.10 23.81 -6.05
C TRP A 214 25.19 24.88 -5.95
N CYS A 215 24.81 26.13 -5.66
CA CYS A 215 25.76 27.21 -5.43
C CYS A 215 26.61 26.97 -4.18
N ASP A 216 26.04 26.43 -3.10
CA ASP A 216 26.79 26.09 -1.88
C ASP A 216 27.83 24.98 -2.14
N MET A 217 27.41 23.88 -2.78
CA MET A 217 28.32 22.79 -3.17
C MET A 217 29.43 23.26 -4.13
N ALA A 218 29.16 24.24 -4.99
CA ALA A 218 30.17 24.88 -5.84
C ALA A 218 31.18 25.73 -5.05
N CYS A 219 30.82 26.23 -3.86
CA CYS A 219 31.71 26.99 -2.98
C CYS A 219 32.48 26.09 -1.99
N ARG A 220 32.00 24.88 -1.67
CA ARG A 220 32.69 23.94 -0.75
C ARG A 220 34.05 23.49 -1.31
N PRO A 221 35.19 23.80 -0.66
CA PRO A 221 36.51 23.40 -1.15
C PRO A 221 36.66 21.89 -1.33
N GLY A 222 37.41 21.48 -2.34
CA GLY A 222 37.76 20.06 -2.57
C GLY A 222 36.69 19.23 -3.28
N LYS A 223 35.42 19.67 -3.29
CA LYS A 223 34.32 19.02 -4.03
C LYS A 223 34.57 19.02 -5.54
N LEU A 224 34.03 18.06 -6.28
CA LEU A 224 34.25 17.97 -7.75
C LEU A 224 33.67 19.19 -8.47
N LEU A 225 32.48 19.64 -8.06
CA LEU A 225 31.85 20.85 -8.60
C LEU A 225 32.68 22.10 -8.35
N ASN A 226 33.23 22.28 -7.14
CA ASN A 226 34.10 23.41 -6.80
C ASN A 226 35.39 23.44 -7.63
N LYS A 227 36.07 22.28 -7.79
CA LYS A 227 37.25 22.14 -8.65
C LYS A 227 36.94 22.55 -10.09
N THR A 228 35.85 22.02 -10.65
CA THR A 228 35.43 22.27 -12.03
C THR A 228 34.98 23.73 -12.24
N ALA A 229 34.24 24.29 -11.28
CA ALA A 229 33.80 25.69 -11.32
C ALA A 229 34.98 26.67 -11.24
N ARG A 230 35.98 26.40 -10.38
CA ARG A 230 37.23 27.19 -10.30
C ARG A 230 38.02 27.15 -11.61
N GLN A 231 38.21 25.96 -12.20
CA GLN A 231 38.91 25.79 -13.48
C GLN A 231 38.25 26.57 -14.63
N ASN A 232 36.91 26.67 -14.62
CA ASN A 232 36.14 27.41 -15.62
C ASN A 232 35.87 28.88 -15.23
N GLY A 233 36.54 29.42 -14.20
CA GLY A 233 36.36 30.82 -13.75
C GLY A 233 34.98 31.15 -13.17
N MET A 234 34.16 30.14 -12.88
CA MET A 234 32.81 30.29 -12.33
C MET A 234 32.81 30.50 -10.81
N VAL A 235 33.92 30.17 -10.13
CA VAL A 235 34.15 30.35 -8.69
C VAL A 235 35.58 30.90 -8.48
N THR A 236 35.74 31.88 -7.61
CA THR A 236 37.03 32.56 -7.34
C THR A 236 37.98 31.72 -6.48
N SER A 237 39.21 32.19 -6.31
CA SER A 237 40.18 31.69 -5.32
C SER A 237 39.59 31.56 -3.92
N ASP A 238 38.65 32.45 -3.58
CA ASP A 238 38.10 32.67 -2.25
C ASP A 238 36.75 31.96 -2.06
N ASN A 239 36.38 31.08 -3.01
CA ASN A 239 35.09 30.37 -3.06
C ASN A 239 33.86 31.28 -3.16
N GLN A 240 33.94 32.35 -3.95
CA GLN A 240 32.78 33.19 -4.27
C GLN A 240 32.37 33.00 -5.73
N ILE A 241 31.07 33.05 -6.01
CA ILE A 241 30.50 32.95 -7.37
C ILE A 241 30.34 34.37 -7.92
N PRO A 242 31.07 34.78 -8.98
CA PRO A 242 30.84 36.08 -9.61
C PRO A 242 29.41 36.18 -10.16
N ALA A 243 28.77 37.34 -9.99
CA ALA A 243 27.34 37.52 -10.30
C ALA A 243 26.98 37.18 -11.77
N ASN A 244 27.89 37.47 -12.70
CA ASN A 244 27.76 37.13 -14.13
C ASN A 244 27.90 35.63 -14.42
N MET A 245 28.57 34.86 -13.55
CA MET A 245 28.86 33.44 -13.77
C MET A 245 27.80 32.50 -13.19
N ARG A 246 26.92 32.96 -12.29
CA ARG A 246 25.87 32.15 -11.64
C ARG A 246 25.01 31.36 -12.65
N LYS A 247 24.62 31.96 -13.79
CA LYS A 247 23.85 31.27 -14.83
C LYS A 247 24.64 30.12 -15.49
N ALA A 248 25.94 30.29 -15.72
CA ALA A 248 26.79 29.25 -16.30
C ALA A 248 27.01 28.10 -15.30
N LEU A 249 27.25 28.43 -14.03
CA LEU A 249 27.38 27.46 -12.95
C LEU A 249 26.12 26.59 -12.79
N LEU A 250 24.94 27.19 -12.87
CA LEU A 250 23.66 26.48 -12.74
C LEU A 250 23.32 25.58 -13.93
N ALA A 251 23.95 25.79 -15.09
CA ALA A 251 23.84 24.90 -16.24
C ALA A 251 24.62 23.59 -16.05
N LEU A 252 25.63 23.57 -15.17
CA LEU A 252 26.38 22.35 -14.84
C LEU A 252 25.53 21.26 -14.16
N ARG A 253 24.31 21.56 -13.71
CA ARG A 253 23.34 20.55 -13.23
C ARG A 253 22.90 19.59 -14.33
N PHE A 254 22.98 19.99 -15.58
CA PHE A 254 22.66 19.15 -16.74
C PHE A 254 23.86 18.32 -17.24
N ASP A 255 25.03 18.45 -16.59
CA ASP A 255 26.14 17.51 -16.77
C ASP A 255 25.89 16.27 -15.88
N PRO A 256 25.82 15.05 -16.45
CA PRO A 256 25.50 13.85 -15.67
C PRO A 256 26.50 13.58 -14.54
N THR A 257 27.79 13.77 -14.81
CA THR A 257 28.87 13.45 -13.88
C THR A 257 28.88 14.43 -12.71
N LEU A 258 28.77 15.73 -13.00
CA LEU A 258 28.66 16.73 -11.95
C LEU A 258 27.35 16.59 -11.15
N SER A 259 26.22 16.24 -11.77
CA SER A 259 24.97 16.00 -11.03
C SER A 259 25.10 14.81 -10.07
N ILE A 260 25.56 13.64 -10.56
CA ILE A 260 25.69 12.41 -9.76
C ILE A 260 26.73 12.59 -8.64
N VAL A 261 27.94 13.06 -8.97
CA VAL A 261 29.01 13.21 -7.98
C VAL A 261 28.64 14.27 -6.94
N THR A 262 28.06 15.40 -7.33
CA THR A 262 27.64 16.42 -6.34
C THR A 262 26.53 15.91 -5.44
N ALA A 263 25.62 15.05 -5.94
CA ALA A 263 24.57 14.44 -5.11
C ALA A 263 25.16 13.45 -4.11
N ALA A 264 26.10 12.60 -4.54
CA ALA A 264 26.81 11.69 -3.66
C ALA A 264 27.65 12.46 -2.62
N GLU A 265 28.38 13.50 -3.03
CA GLU A 265 29.17 14.36 -2.15
C GLU A 265 28.32 15.16 -1.15
N TYR A 266 27.10 15.57 -1.52
CA TYR A 266 26.15 16.27 -0.64
C TYR A 266 25.45 15.32 0.32
N GLY A 267 25.02 14.16 -0.16
CA GLY A 267 24.47 13.08 0.66
C GLY A 267 25.47 12.61 1.72
N PHE A 268 26.72 12.39 1.31
CA PHE A 268 27.80 12.01 2.23
C PHE A 268 28.09 13.08 3.29
N ASP A 269 28.05 14.38 2.94
CA ASP A 269 28.17 15.47 3.93
C ASP A 269 27.03 15.43 4.97
N ASN A 270 25.78 15.18 4.53
CA ASN A 270 24.63 15.04 5.44
C ASN A 270 24.75 13.79 6.32
N LEU A 271 25.17 12.66 5.75
CA LEU A 271 25.39 11.40 6.47
C LEU A 271 26.47 11.54 7.56
N ASN A 272 27.59 12.21 7.26
CA ASN A 272 28.65 12.46 8.25
C ASN A 272 28.17 13.38 9.39
N ALA A 273 27.26 14.31 9.13
CA ALA A 273 26.62 15.08 10.20
C ALA A 273 25.72 14.21 11.11
N LEU A 274 24.88 13.32 10.53
CA LEU A 274 24.09 12.36 11.31
C LEU A 274 24.95 11.37 12.13
N ILE A 275 26.09 10.96 11.58
CA ILE A 275 27.08 10.11 12.26
C ILE A 275 27.72 10.86 13.44
N LYS A 276 28.17 12.10 13.24
CA LYS A 276 28.78 12.92 14.30
C LYS A 276 27.80 13.21 15.45
N ASP A 277 26.53 13.45 15.14
CA ASP A 277 25.47 13.62 16.14
C ASP A 277 25.00 12.28 16.76
N LYS A 278 25.64 11.16 16.39
CA LYS A 278 25.45 9.79 16.93
C LYS A 278 24.06 9.20 16.69
N LEU A 279 23.38 9.70 15.66
CA LEU A 279 22.07 9.21 15.23
C LEU A 279 22.19 8.05 14.24
N VAL A 280 23.38 7.89 13.65
CA VAL A 280 23.75 6.81 12.74
C VAL A 280 25.09 6.22 13.22
N GLU A 281 25.19 4.90 13.39
CA GLU A 281 26.48 4.25 13.66
C GLU A 281 27.42 4.45 12.45
N SER A 282 28.70 4.75 12.65
CA SER A 282 29.57 5.07 11.50
C SER A 282 29.92 3.86 10.64
N ASN A 283 29.95 2.66 11.23
CA ASN A 283 30.25 1.38 10.59
C ASN A 283 29.01 0.67 10.00
N ILE A 284 27.96 1.41 9.64
CA ILE A 284 26.85 0.89 8.85
C ILE A 284 27.28 0.53 7.41
N GLY A 285 26.51 -0.34 6.76
CA GLY A 285 26.75 -0.79 5.39
C GLY A 285 26.16 0.18 4.37
N ASP A 286 26.57 0.07 3.11
CA ASP A 286 26.23 1.07 2.10
C ASP A 286 24.74 1.17 1.76
N ASP A 287 23.96 0.10 1.96
CA ASP A 287 22.48 0.13 1.85
C ASP A 287 21.86 0.99 2.96
N ASP A 288 22.34 0.84 4.19
CA ASP A 288 21.95 1.68 5.33
C ASP A 288 22.37 3.15 5.08
N ARG A 289 23.54 3.37 4.45
CA ARG A 289 24.05 4.71 4.10
C ARG A 289 23.16 5.35 3.04
N ALA A 290 22.76 4.63 2.00
CA ALA A 290 21.79 5.12 1.02
C ALA A 290 20.44 5.47 1.67
N TRP A 291 19.93 4.63 2.57
CA TRP A 291 18.68 4.93 3.29
C TRP A 291 18.81 6.22 4.12
N ASN A 292 19.87 6.40 4.90
CA ASN A 292 20.07 7.59 5.72
C ASN A 292 20.39 8.86 4.90
N ILE A 293 21.09 8.72 3.77
CA ILE A 293 21.28 9.82 2.80
C ILE A 293 19.94 10.27 2.24
N TYR A 294 19.06 9.32 1.89
CA TYR A 294 17.73 9.65 1.37
C TYR A 294 16.85 10.31 2.44
N LEU A 295 16.93 9.88 3.70
CA LEU A 295 16.23 10.54 4.81
C LEU A 295 16.63 12.02 4.91
N ALA A 296 17.94 12.30 4.91
CA ALA A 296 18.47 13.65 4.97
C ALA A 296 18.27 14.47 3.68
N HIS A 297 17.98 13.82 2.55
CA HIS A 297 17.56 14.48 1.32
C HIS A 297 16.09 14.91 1.40
N HIS A 298 15.21 13.98 1.81
CA HIS A 298 13.76 14.19 1.87
C HIS A 298 13.34 15.15 3.00
N GLU A 299 13.88 14.94 4.21
CA GLU A 299 13.53 15.72 5.40
C GLU A 299 14.38 16.98 5.58
N GLY A 300 15.49 17.08 4.82
CA GLY A 300 16.63 17.91 5.19
C GLY A 300 17.37 17.36 6.41
N LEU A 301 18.61 17.79 6.63
CA LEU A 301 19.47 17.27 7.71
C LEU A 301 18.81 17.35 9.10
N ALA A 302 18.32 18.52 9.51
CA ALA A 302 17.69 18.70 10.82
C ALA A 302 16.37 17.92 10.96
N GLY A 303 15.62 17.73 9.87
CA GLY A 303 14.42 16.88 9.87
C GLY A 303 14.75 15.40 10.03
N ALA A 304 15.81 14.93 9.35
CA ALA A 304 16.35 13.58 9.52
C ALA A 304 16.93 13.35 10.93
N GLU A 305 17.58 14.36 11.52
CA GLU A 305 18.02 14.29 12.91
C GLU A 305 16.83 14.07 13.86
N HIS A 306 15.78 14.91 13.76
CA HIS A 306 14.56 14.76 14.56
C HIS A 306 13.83 13.43 14.31
N PHE A 307 13.87 12.94 13.06
CA PHE A 307 13.36 11.63 12.71
C PHE A 307 14.13 10.51 13.42
N LEU A 308 15.46 10.56 13.45
CA LEU A 308 16.26 9.52 14.12
C LEU A 308 16.21 9.64 15.65
N ARG A 309 16.13 10.86 16.21
CA ARG A 309 15.93 11.09 17.66
C ARG A 309 14.54 10.71 18.16
N ASN A 310 13.53 10.75 17.29
CA ASN A 310 12.11 10.57 17.64
C ASN A 310 11.61 11.58 18.70
N ASP A 311 12.11 12.82 18.62
CA ASP A 311 11.84 13.91 19.58
C ASP A 311 10.85 14.98 19.06
N GLN A 312 10.50 14.94 17.76
CA GLN A 312 9.58 15.89 17.12
C GLN A 312 8.17 15.31 16.93
N VAL A 313 7.16 16.02 17.44
CA VAL A 313 5.75 15.80 17.09
C VAL A 313 5.49 16.30 15.67
N ILE A 314 4.96 15.44 14.80
CA ILE A 314 4.66 15.80 13.41
C ILE A 314 3.22 16.33 13.29
N PRO A 315 2.99 17.52 12.71
CA PRO A 315 1.64 18.04 12.48
C PRO A 315 0.98 17.34 11.28
N PHE A 316 -0.35 17.20 11.31
CA PHE A 316 -1.12 16.52 10.26
C PHE A 316 -0.84 17.07 8.86
N SER A 317 -0.68 18.39 8.75
CA SER A 317 -0.33 19.09 7.51
C SER A 317 0.96 18.58 6.83
N LYS A 318 1.95 18.10 7.59
CA LYS A 318 3.19 17.55 7.02
C LYS A 318 2.97 16.17 6.37
N LEU A 319 2.07 15.37 6.93
CA LEU A 319 1.68 14.08 6.33
C LEU A 319 0.73 14.30 5.15
N ASP A 320 -0.28 15.15 5.33
CA ASP A 320 -1.22 15.62 4.31
C ASP A 320 -0.50 16.13 3.04
N GLN A 321 0.53 16.97 3.19
CA GLN A 321 1.33 17.47 2.07
C GLN A 321 2.02 16.34 1.26
N GLN A 322 2.34 15.22 1.88
CA GLN A 322 3.11 14.13 1.26
C GLN A 322 2.23 13.06 0.62
N VAL A 323 1.04 12.78 1.18
CA VAL A 323 0.17 11.68 0.73
C VAL A 323 -1.27 12.10 0.36
N GLY A 324 -1.63 13.36 0.62
CA GLY A 324 -2.99 13.88 0.54
C GLY A 324 -3.83 13.53 1.77
N THR A 325 -4.69 14.47 2.18
CA THR A 325 -5.54 14.46 3.39
C THR A 325 -6.24 13.11 3.62
N THR A 326 -6.75 12.57 2.53
CA THR A 326 -7.42 11.28 2.40
C THR A 326 -6.54 10.11 2.88
N ARG A 327 -5.29 10.02 2.41
CA ARG A 327 -4.35 8.96 2.81
C ARG A 327 -3.70 9.25 4.16
N ALA A 328 -3.50 10.52 4.51
CA ALA A 328 -3.00 10.94 5.82
C ALA A 328 -3.93 10.43 6.94
N ASN A 329 -5.24 10.68 6.83
CA ASN A 329 -6.23 10.17 7.80
C ASN A 329 -6.23 8.64 7.93
N GLN A 330 -6.04 7.87 6.85
CA GLN A 330 -5.92 6.41 6.92
C GLN A 330 -4.71 5.97 7.74
N LEU A 331 -3.56 6.64 7.55
CA LEU A 331 -2.31 6.32 8.24
C LEU A 331 -2.39 6.72 9.72
N VAL A 332 -2.96 7.89 10.02
CA VAL A 332 -3.25 8.36 11.39
C VAL A 332 -4.16 7.36 12.12
N PHE A 333 -5.25 6.91 11.48
CA PHE A 333 -6.13 5.90 12.06
C PHE A 333 -5.42 4.55 12.28
N ALA A 334 -4.61 4.09 11.32
CA ALA A 334 -3.81 2.88 11.46
C ALA A 334 -2.73 2.98 12.57
N ALA A 335 -2.27 4.19 12.87
CA ALA A 335 -1.37 4.52 13.98
C ALA A 335 -2.10 4.82 15.31
N GLY A 336 -3.38 4.45 15.44
CA GLY A 336 -4.15 4.64 16.67
C GLY A 336 -4.55 6.08 16.98
N GLY A 337 -4.48 6.98 15.99
CA GLY A 337 -4.70 8.41 16.12
C GLY A 337 -3.42 9.26 16.17
N ASP A 338 -2.23 8.64 16.25
CA ASP A 338 -0.97 9.36 16.34
C ASP A 338 -0.40 9.73 14.96
N VAL A 339 -0.30 11.04 14.69
CA VAL A 339 0.23 11.60 13.45
C VAL A 339 1.74 11.40 13.30
N THR A 340 2.48 11.41 14.40
CA THR A 340 3.93 11.21 14.42
C THR A 340 4.26 9.78 14.04
N ILE A 341 3.61 8.79 14.65
CA ILE A 341 3.77 7.38 14.31
C ILE A 341 3.32 7.12 12.85
N ALA A 342 2.18 7.70 12.43
CA ALA A 342 1.69 7.58 11.05
C ALA A 342 2.68 8.13 10.00
N TYR A 343 3.25 9.30 10.26
CA TYR A 343 4.22 9.93 9.36
C TYR A 343 5.53 9.17 9.30
N ARG A 344 6.05 8.77 10.47
CA ARG A 344 7.29 7.99 10.58
C ARG A 344 7.18 6.67 9.84
N LYS A 345 6.10 5.92 10.08
CA LYS A 345 5.84 4.68 9.35
C LYS A 345 5.73 4.92 7.84
N TRP A 346 4.93 5.91 7.40
CA TRP A 346 4.79 6.19 5.98
C TRP A 346 6.14 6.50 5.31
N LEU A 347 6.97 7.33 5.93
CA LEU A 347 8.26 7.71 5.35
C LEU A 347 9.20 6.50 5.27
N THR A 348 9.25 5.66 6.31
CA THR A 348 9.99 4.38 6.27
C THR A 348 9.48 3.47 5.15
N ASP A 349 8.17 3.20 5.07
CA ASP A 349 7.53 2.38 4.04
C ASP A 349 7.82 2.89 2.61
N PHE A 350 7.80 4.22 2.43
CA PHE A 350 8.09 4.90 1.16
C PHE A 350 9.57 4.78 0.78
N MET A 351 10.46 4.99 1.74
CA MET A 351 11.90 4.89 1.54
C MET A 351 12.35 3.48 1.21
N GLU A 352 11.81 2.46 1.89
CA GLU A 352 12.09 1.05 1.56
C GLU A 352 11.67 0.68 0.13
N GLN A 353 10.56 1.24 -0.37
CA GLN A 353 10.11 1.05 -1.76
C GLN A 353 10.98 1.78 -2.78
N LYS A 354 11.64 2.88 -2.38
CA LYS A 354 12.46 3.75 -3.24
C LYS A 354 13.93 3.34 -3.28
N ILE A 355 14.52 3.09 -2.12
CA ILE A 355 15.94 2.79 -1.95
C ILE A 355 16.12 1.27 -1.96
N GLN A 356 16.42 0.77 -3.16
CA GLN A 356 16.62 -0.65 -3.43
C GLN A 356 17.97 -0.90 -4.14
N PRO A 357 19.12 -0.77 -3.43
CA PRO A 357 20.46 -1.02 -3.98
C PRO A 357 20.62 -2.40 -4.61
N SER A 358 19.93 -3.40 -4.05
CA SER A 358 19.81 -4.77 -4.54
C SER A 358 19.41 -4.88 -6.02
N ARG A 359 18.66 -3.91 -6.57
CA ARG A 359 18.26 -3.86 -7.99
C ARG A 359 19.43 -3.53 -8.94
N PHE A 360 20.51 -2.98 -8.39
CA PHE A 360 21.65 -2.47 -9.14
C PHE A 360 22.93 -3.29 -8.89
N ARG A 361 22.82 -4.50 -8.30
CA ARG A 361 23.96 -5.42 -8.11
C ARG A 361 23.89 -6.63 -9.05
N MET A 362 25.04 -7.11 -9.49
CA MET A 362 25.22 -8.31 -10.32
C MET A 362 25.00 -9.56 -9.47
N GLY A 363 24.48 -10.59 -10.13
CA GLY A 363 23.91 -11.74 -9.46
C GLY A 363 22.53 -11.43 -8.90
N LYS A 364 21.60 -12.37 -9.06
CA LYS A 364 20.42 -12.41 -8.19
C LYS A 364 20.91 -12.42 -6.74
N ALA A 365 20.24 -11.70 -5.84
CA ALA A 365 20.29 -12.06 -4.42
C ALA A 365 20.02 -13.58 -4.33
N PRO A 366 20.94 -14.39 -3.76
CA PRO A 366 20.85 -15.83 -3.86
C PRO A 366 19.70 -16.32 -2.98
N ALA A 367 18.50 -16.49 -3.55
CA ALA A 367 17.35 -17.05 -2.83
C ALA A 367 17.70 -18.45 -2.33
N GLY A 368 17.78 -18.61 -1.00
CA GLY A 368 18.50 -19.69 -0.31
C GLY A 368 19.50 -19.18 0.74
N LYS A 369 19.99 -17.95 0.55
CA LYS A 369 20.50 -17.03 1.57
C LYS A 369 20.06 -15.62 1.23
N VAL A 370 18.87 -15.24 1.72
CA VAL A 370 18.57 -13.82 1.96
C VAL A 370 19.69 -13.30 2.86
N ILE A 371 20.33 -12.19 2.47
CA ILE A 371 21.18 -11.45 3.40
C ILE A 371 20.20 -10.83 4.39
N ALA A 372 20.03 -11.48 5.54
CA ALA A 372 19.31 -10.88 6.66
C ALA A 372 19.89 -9.48 6.92
N PRO A 373 19.09 -8.49 7.35
CA PRO A 373 19.63 -7.29 7.96
C PRO A 373 20.65 -7.75 9.00
N ALA A 374 21.95 -7.47 8.77
CA ALA A 374 23.02 -8.14 9.49
C ALA A 374 22.74 -8.03 10.98
N ALA A 375 22.66 -9.15 11.71
CA ALA A 375 21.85 -9.30 12.92
C ALA A 375 22.26 -8.38 14.10
N ARG A 376 21.93 -7.09 13.97
CA ARG A 376 22.58 -5.98 14.68
C ARG A 376 21.76 -5.58 15.89
N ALA A 377 20.44 -5.40 15.75
CA ALA A 377 19.60 -5.03 16.88
C ALA A 377 19.45 -6.24 17.80
N LEU A 378 19.07 -7.41 17.26
CA LEU A 378 18.88 -8.64 18.04
C LEU A 378 20.21 -9.17 18.60
N GLY A 379 21.27 -9.20 17.79
CA GLY A 379 22.58 -9.72 18.21
C GLY A 379 23.24 -8.87 19.30
N LYS A 380 23.06 -7.54 19.26
CA LYS A 380 23.51 -6.62 20.33
C LYS A 380 22.57 -6.60 21.54
N PHE A 381 21.38 -7.22 21.51
CA PHE A 381 20.38 -7.07 22.58
C PHE A 381 20.72 -7.86 23.85
N GLN A 382 21.51 -7.23 24.73
CA GLN A 382 21.83 -7.72 26.08
C GLN A 382 21.08 -6.94 27.18
N GLY A 383 20.02 -6.21 26.81
CA GLY A 383 19.27 -5.33 27.70
C GLY A 383 18.33 -6.04 28.68
N PRO A 384 17.67 -5.28 29.58
CA PRO A 384 16.55 -5.79 30.36
C PRO A 384 15.37 -6.15 29.44
N THR A 385 14.43 -6.94 29.96
CA THR A 385 13.18 -7.27 29.27
C THR A 385 12.36 -6.01 28.98
N ILE A 386 11.89 -5.85 27.75
CA ILE A 386 11.05 -4.72 27.30
C ILE A 386 9.61 -5.22 27.11
N ALA A 387 8.61 -4.46 27.56
CA ALA A 387 7.21 -4.83 27.37
C ALA A 387 6.81 -4.76 25.88
N PHE A 388 6.02 -5.71 25.38
CA PHE A 388 5.61 -5.70 23.96
C PHE A 388 4.83 -4.45 23.55
N ASP A 389 4.11 -3.82 24.48
CA ASP A 389 3.37 -2.58 24.22
C ASP A 389 4.27 -1.35 24.03
N THR A 390 5.46 -1.34 24.61
CA THR A 390 6.42 -0.22 24.50
C THR A 390 7.58 -0.51 23.54
N LEU A 391 7.85 -1.79 23.22
CA LEU A 391 8.96 -2.23 22.38
C LEU A 391 9.06 -1.50 21.02
N ALA A 392 7.93 -1.22 20.36
CA ALA A 392 7.95 -0.49 19.09
C ALA A 392 8.34 0.99 19.21
N GLY A 393 8.15 1.61 20.38
CA GLY A 393 8.59 2.96 20.69
C GLY A 393 10.01 3.03 21.25
N GLU A 394 10.39 2.07 22.10
CA GLU A 394 11.72 1.99 22.70
C GLU A 394 12.79 1.46 21.73
N ARG A 395 12.44 0.47 20.90
CA ARG A 395 13.35 -0.29 20.02
C ARG A 395 12.64 -0.74 18.72
N PRO A 396 12.25 0.21 17.84
CA PRO A 396 11.66 -0.12 16.54
C PRO A 396 12.57 -0.99 15.67
N ASP A 397 13.89 -0.89 15.85
CA ASP A 397 14.91 -1.74 15.21
C ASP A 397 14.77 -3.22 15.60
N LEU A 398 14.53 -3.53 16.89
CA LEU A 398 14.24 -4.90 17.33
C LEU A 398 12.93 -5.41 16.72
N VAL A 399 11.92 -4.55 16.55
CA VAL A 399 10.62 -4.96 15.97
C VAL A 399 10.77 -5.30 14.50
N LEU A 400 11.41 -4.45 13.71
CA LEU A 400 11.65 -4.70 12.28
C LEU A 400 12.50 -5.96 12.05
N GLU A 401 13.61 -6.13 12.78
CA GLU A 401 14.46 -7.33 12.68
C GLU A 401 13.71 -8.61 13.11
N THR A 402 12.91 -8.53 14.19
CA THR A 402 12.04 -9.63 14.64
C THR A 402 11.00 -10.01 13.59
N GLN A 403 10.34 -9.02 12.98
CA GLN A 403 9.32 -9.27 11.95
C GLN A 403 9.94 -9.90 10.70
N GLN A 404 11.11 -9.43 10.26
CA GLN A 404 11.83 -10.00 9.12
C GLN A 404 12.18 -11.47 9.37
N ILE A 405 12.76 -11.78 10.53
CA ILE A 405 13.10 -13.17 10.88
C ILE A 405 11.85 -14.05 11.02
N LEU A 406 10.75 -13.55 11.58
CA LEU A 406 9.48 -14.30 11.61
C LEU A 406 8.88 -14.52 10.21
N SER A 407 9.17 -13.65 9.24
CA SER A 407 8.85 -13.88 7.83
C SER A 407 9.74 -14.94 7.20
N ASP A 408 11.06 -14.86 7.38
CA ASP A 408 12.01 -15.85 6.86
C ASP A 408 11.80 -17.26 7.48
N LEU A 409 11.36 -17.32 8.74
CA LEU A 409 10.97 -18.56 9.41
C LEU A 409 9.58 -19.06 9.00
N GLY A 410 8.76 -18.26 8.31
CA GLY A 410 7.45 -18.64 7.79
C GLY A 410 6.26 -18.49 8.74
N TYR A 411 6.38 -17.66 9.79
CA TYR A 411 5.28 -17.34 10.72
C TYR A 411 4.48 -16.10 10.29
N LEU A 412 5.17 -15.03 9.88
CA LEU A 412 4.59 -13.70 9.65
C LEU A 412 4.70 -13.29 8.18
N ASP A 413 3.65 -12.73 7.61
CA ASP A 413 3.64 -12.26 6.22
C ASP A 413 4.46 -10.96 6.01
N PRO A 414 5.37 -10.91 5.02
CA PRO A 414 6.19 -9.72 4.72
C PRO A 414 5.38 -8.59 4.05
N PRO A 415 5.96 -7.39 3.87
CA PRO A 415 7.20 -6.94 4.51
C PRO A 415 7.03 -6.76 6.04
N PRO A 416 8.12 -6.63 6.80
CA PRO A 416 8.11 -5.96 8.09
C PRO A 416 7.38 -4.62 8.01
N ASP A 417 6.77 -4.18 9.11
CA ASP A 417 5.98 -2.94 9.12
C ASP A 417 6.23 -2.08 10.37
N GLY A 418 7.10 -2.51 11.28
CA GLY A 418 7.43 -1.85 12.54
C GLY A 418 6.34 -1.96 13.61
N PHE A 419 5.19 -2.57 13.28
CA PHE A 419 4.03 -2.58 14.16
C PHE A 419 4.02 -3.83 15.04
N MET A 420 4.17 -3.64 16.35
CA MET A 420 3.98 -4.68 17.37
C MET A 420 2.48 -4.96 17.60
N GLY A 421 1.73 -5.17 16.50
CA GLY A 421 0.30 -5.44 16.51
C GLY A 421 -0.06 -6.84 17.04
N PRO A 422 -1.35 -7.16 17.15
CA PRO A 422 -1.81 -8.47 17.61
C PRO A 422 -1.26 -9.64 16.77
N THR A 423 -1.18 -9.47 15.45
CA THR A 423 -0.63 -10.50 14.53
C THR A 423 0.87 -10.72 14.75
N THR A 424 1.65 -9.64 14.94
CA THR A 424 3.09 -9.71 15.27
C THR A 424 3.31 -10.42 16.61
N ARG A 425 2.53 -10.05 17.63
CA ARG A 425 2.58 -10.69 18.96
C ARG A 425 2.15 -12.16 18.93
N TRP A 426 1.17 -12.51 18.11
CA TRP A 426 0.79 -13.91 17.88
C TRP A 426 1.95 -14.70 17.24
N ALA A 427 2.59 -14.15 16.21
CA ALA A 427 3.72 -14.82 15.54
C ALA A 427 4.91 -15.04 16.48
N ILE A 428 5.26 -14.03 17.31
CA ILE A 428 6.25 -14.17 18.38
C ILE A 428 5.81 -15.23 19.40
N GLY A 429 4.53 -15.24 19.77
CA GLY A 429 3.95 -16.22 20.71
C GLY A 429 4.12 -17.66 20.24
N GLU A 430 3.73 -17.97 19.01
CA GLU A 430 3.86 -19.33 18.45
C GLU A 430 5.33 -19.73 18.21
N PHE A 431 6.18 -18.79 17.79
CA PHE A 431 7.63 -19.02 17.70
C PHE A 431 8.25 -19.37 19.06
N CYS A 432 7.96 -18.58 20.08
CA CYS A 432 8.45 -18.79 21.45
C CYS A 432 7.94 -20.11 22.02
N LYS A 433 6.64 -20.41 21.86
CA LYS A 433 5.99 -21.65 22.27
C LYS A 433 6.66 -22.88 21.67
N LEU A 434 6.96 -22.87 20.37
CA LEU A 434 7.70 -23.97 19.70
C LEU A 434 9.14 -24.10 20.23
N ASN A 435 9.78 -22.98 20.58
CA ASN A 435 11.17 -22.94 21.07
C ASN A 435 11.33 -23.08 22.59
N GLY A 436 10.23 -23.33 23.33
CA GLY A 436 10.23 -23.52 24.78
C GLY A 436 10.49 -22.23 25.58
N LEU A 437 10.06 -21.08 25.07
CA LEU A 437 10.19 -19.76 25.68
C LEU A 437 8.83 -19.18 26.10
N SER A 438 8.84 -18.29 27.09
CA SER A 438 7.65 -17.54 27.52
C SER A 438 7.72 -16.08 27.07
N THR A 439 6.57 -15.56 26.62
CA THR A 439 6.35 -14.15 26.29
C THR A 439 5.73 -13.35 27.44
N THR A 440 5.40 -13.98 28.58
CA THR A 440 4.62 -13.36 29.68
C THR A 440 5.25 -12.09 30.23
N SER A 441 6.58 -11.97 30.24
CA SER A 441 7.29 -10.80 30.77
C SER A 441 7.58 -9.72 29.73
N GLY A 442 7.29 -9.95 28.44
CA GLY A 442 7.73 -9.11 27.33
C GLY A 442 8.80 -9.76 26.46
N PHE A 443 9.52 -8.93 25.71
CA PHE A 443 10.59 -9.33 24.81
C PHE A 443 11.93 -9.39 25.56
N THR A 444 12.57 -10.56 25.57
CA THR A 444 13.81 -10.83 26.32
C THR A 444 15.00 -11.04 25.39
N LYS A 445 16.22 -10.90 25.93
CA LYS A 445 17.45 -11.32 25.24
C LYS A 445 17.42 -12.79 24.79
N ASP A 446 16.70 -13.65 25.50
CA ASP A 446 16.61 -15.08 25.19
C ASP A 446 15.67 -15.34 23.98
N ILE A 447 14.64 -14.50 23.82
CA ILE A 447 13.80 -14.45 22.61
C ILE A 447 14.62 -13.94 21.42
N ALA A 448 15.39 -12.86 21.60
CA ALA A 448 16.27 -12.33 20.55
C ALA A 448 17.33 -13.35 20.11
N ALA A 449 18.01 -14.01 21.06
CA ALA A 449 18.98 -15.06 20.77
C ALA A 449 18.35 -16.28 20.09
N ALA A 450 17.12 -16.67 20.47
CA ALA A 450 16.41 -17.77 19.83
C ALA A 450 15.93 -17.43 18.41
N LEU A 451 15.51 -16.19 18.13
CA LEU A 451 15.18 -15.75 16.77
C LEU A 451 16.39 -15.90 15.83
N LEU A 452 17.60 -15.60 16.32
CA LEU A 452 18.85 -15.78 15.57
C LEU A 452 19.36 -17.23 15.53
N SER A 453 18.88 -18.11 16.39
CA SER A 453 19.28 -19.52 16.46
C SER A 453 18.17 -20.40 17.06
N PRO A 454 17.12 -20.72 16.28
CA PRO A 454 16.00 -21.50 16.78
C PRO A 454 16.41 -22.92 17.17
N LYS A 455 15.88 -23.41 18.30
CA LYS A 455 15.98 -24.82 18.72
C LYS A 455 15.03 -25.70 17.91
N GLN A 456 13.90 -25.14 17.48
CA GLN A 456 12.89 -25.80 16.67
C GLN A 456 12.39 -24.84 15.58
N LEU A 457 12.23 -25.38 14.37
CA LEU A 457 11.71 -24.70 13.20
C LEU A 457 10.30 -25.24 12.88
N LEU A 458 9.51 -24.45 12.16
CA LEU A 458 8.28 -24.96 11.54
C LEU A 458 8.60 -26.10 10.55
N PRO A 459 7.66 -27.03 10.29
CA PRO A 459 7.87 -28.10 9.33
C PRO A 459 8.33 -27.56 7.97
N GLU A 460 9.43 -28.10 7.46
CA GLU A 460 9.82 -27.84 6.08
C GLU A 460 8.78 -28.39 5.11
N ILE A 461 8.54 -27.63 4.03
CA ILE A 461 7.54 -27.99 3.02
C ILE A 461 8.01 -29.25 2.29
N ARG A 462 7.14 -30.27 2.24
CA ARG A 462 7.40 -31.59 1.66
C ARG A 462 6.34 -31.95 0.63
N PRO A 463 6.70 -32.69 -0.44
CA PRO A 463 5.73 -33.22 -1.39
C PRO A 463 4.61 -34.02 -0.71
N SER A 464 3.37 -33.69 -1.07
CA SER A 464 2.16 -34.42 -0.75
C SER A 464 1.94 -35.66 -1.64
N GLY A 465 2.54 -35.67 -2.82
CA GLY A 465 2.23 -36.60 -3.92
C GLY A 465 1.07 -36.14 -4.80
N GLN A 466 0.58 -34.90 -4.64
CA GLN A 466 -0.55 -34.33 -5.36
C GLN A 466 -0.11 -33.16 -6.26
N TRP A 467 -0.97 -32.74 -7.20
CA TRP A 467 -0.66 -31.67 -8.17
C TRP A 467 -0.24 -30.34 -7.53
N ILE A 468 -0.72 -30.05 -6.31
CA ILE A 468 -0.36 -28.86 -5.54
C ILE A 468 1.16 -28.74 -5.30
N ASP A 469 1.90 -29.85 -5.27
CA ASP A 469 3.34 -29.85 -5.07
C ASP A 469 4.05 -29.01 -6.15
N LYS A 470 3.54 -29.04 -7.40
CA LYS A 470 4.06 -28.21 -8.49
C LYS A 470 3.73 -26.74 -8.30
N VAL A 471 2.52 -26.41 -7.86
CA VAL A 471 2.07 -25.03 -7.55
C VAL A 471 2.88 -24.44 -6.40
N VAL A 472 3.15 -25.22 -5.36
CA VAL A 472 3.97 -24.81 -4.22
C VAL A 472 5.44 -24.67 -4.61
N ALA A 473 5.98 -25.58 -5.43
CA ALA A 473 7.32 -25.43 -6.00
C ALA A 473 7.42 -24.18 -6.89
N TYR A 474 6.42 -23.90 -7.74
CA TYR A 474 6.34 -22.67 -8.53
C TYR A 474 6.36 -21.43 -7.63
N MET A 475 5.53 -21.38 -6.59
CA MET A 475 5.54 -20.29 -5.59
C MET A 475 6.92 -20.12 -4.96
N GLN A 476 7.59 -21.20 -4.58
CA GLN A 476 8.97 -21.17 -4.07
C GLN A 476 9.96 -20.61 -5.10
N THR A 477 9.91 -21.03 -6.38
CA THR A 477 10.82 -20.52 -7.43
C THR A 477 10.61 -19.04 -7.76
N LYS A 478 9.42 -18.48 -7.50
CA LYS A 478 9.11 -17.06 -7.65
C LYS A 478 9.33 -16.27 -6.34
N ASN A 479 9.86 -16.90 -5.29
CA ASN A 479 10.06 -16.35 -3.94
C ASN A 479 8.77 -15.81 -3.29
N TYR A 480 7.62 -16.43 -3.57
CA TYR A 480 6.35 -16.06 -2.94
C TYR A 480 6.32 -16.58 -1.50
N PHE A 481 5.86 -15.76 -0.57
CA PHE A 481 5.73 -16.14 0.83
C PHE A 481 4.67 -17.24 1.00
N ILE A 482 5.02 -18.25 1.79
CA ILE A 482 4.12 -19.32 2.24
C ILE A 482 4.25 -19.39 3.76
N CYS A 483 3.16 -19.12 4.48
CA CYS A 483 3.12 -19.35 5.91
C CYS A 483 3.15 -20.85 6.19
N ARG A 484 4.14 -21.30 6.98
CA ARG A 484 4.38 -22.70 7.33
C ARG A 484 3.73 -23.12 8.65
N HIS A 485 3.07 -22.20 9.34
CA HIS A 485 2.32 -22.51 10.57
C HIS A 485 1.05 -23.32 10.20
N PRO A 486 0.81 -24.53 10.76
CA PRO A 486 -0.23 -25.42 10.23
C PRO A 486 -1.67 -24.89 10.26
N ASP A 487 -2.00 -24.02 11.21
CA ASP A 487 -3.32 -23.38 11.31
C ASP A 487 -3.49 -22.17 10.37
N CYS A 488 -2.42 -21.64 9.77
CA CYS A 488 -2.51 -20.53 8.83
C CYS A 488 -3.00 -20.98 7.46
N LYS A 489 -3.43 -20.01 6.65
CA LYS A 489 -4.05 -20.21 5.35
C LYS A 489 -3.31 -19.37 4.30
N ASN A 490 -2.87 -20.04 3.25
CA ASN A 490 -2.26 -19.45 2.07
C ASN A 490 -3.29 -19.48 0.95
N ILE A 491 -3.44 -18.39 0.20
CA ILE A 491 -4.42 -18.28 -0.90
C ILE A 491 -3.66 -18.16 -2.21
N VAL A 492 -4.03 -18.99 -3.19
CA VAL A 492 -3.52 -18.91 -4.56
C VAL A 492 -4.65 -19.13 -5.56
N TYR A 493 -4.70 -18.30 -6.60
CA TYR A 493 -5.50 -18.54 -7.80
C TYR A 493 -4.56 -19.07 -8.89
N VAL A 494 -4.93 -20.19 -9.50
CA VAL A 494 -4.16 -20.86 -10.54
C VAL A 494 -4.99 -20.84 -11.83
N GLU A 495 -4.50 -20.14 -12.86
CA GLU A 495 -5.24 -19.95 -14.10
C GLU A 495 -5.21 -21.18 -15.02
N GLY A 496 -6.36 -21.57 -15.57
CA GLY A 496 -6.45 -22.62 -16.59
C GLY A 496 -6.13 -24.02 -16.06
N ILE A 497 -6.72 -24.39 -14.91
CA ILE A 497 -6.59 -25.74 -14.35
C ILE A 497 -7.93 -26.28 -13.81
N ASP A 498 -8.13 -27.60 -13.94
CA ASP A 498 -9.29 -28.30 -13.40
C ASP A 498 -9.11 -28.69 -11.92
N GLY A 499 -10.15 -29.27 -11.32
CA GLY A 499 -10.15 -29.74 -9.92
C GLY A 499 -9.09 -30.79 -9.58
N ASP A 500 -8.65 -31.56 -10.58
CA ASP A 500 -7.67 -32.64 -10.46
C ASP A 500 -6.23 -32.18 -10.81
N GLY A 501 -6.06 -30.90 -11.17
CA GLY A 501 -4.77 -30.29 -11.48
C GLY A 501 -4.24 -30.60 -12.88
N ASN A 502 -5.12 -30.87 -13.84
CA ASN A 502 -4.80 -30.86 -15.27
C ASN A 502 -4.93 -29.45 -15.85
N LEU A 503 -4.40 -29.22 -17.06
CA LEU A 503 -4.57 -27.94 -17.75
C LEU A 503 -5.93 -27.86 -18.45
N ASP A 504 -6.69 -26.81 -18.15
CA ASP A 504 -8.00 -26.51 -18.71
C ASP A 504 -7.87 -25.41 -19.80
N PRO A 505 -8.55 -25.51 -20.97
CA PRO A 505 -8.45 -24.48 -22.01
C PRO A 505 -9.00 -23.14 -21.54
N GLN A 506 -8.19 -22.07 -21.62
CA GLN A 506 -8.60 -20.71 -21.25
C GLN A 506 -9.61 -20.12 -22.26
N THR A 507 -10.89 -20.31 -22.00
CA THR A 507 -12.02 -19.76 -22.75
C THR A 507 -12.37 -18.34 -22.26
N PRO A 508 -12.42 -17.34 -23.14
CA PRO A 508 -12.90 -16.00 -22.78
C PRO A 508 -14.30 -16.01 -22.17
N ASN A 509 -14.41 -15.53 -20.92
CA ASN A 509 -15.63 -15.42 -20.11
C ASN A 509 -16.14 -16.74 -19.49
N ALA A 510 -15.25 -17.61 -19.03
CA ALA A 510 -15.57 -18.80 -18.24
C ALA A 510 -14.86 -18.86 -16.87
N PHE A 511 -15.32 -19.80 -16.03
CA PHE A 511 -14.75 -20.16 -14.74
C PHE A 511 -13.90 -21.44 -14.89
N GLU A 512 -12.68 -21.27 -15.39
CA GLU A 512 -11.68 -22.31 -15.71
C GLU A 512 -10.37 -22.09 -14.94
N ASP A 513 -10.43 -21.31 -13.85
CA ASP A 513 -9.34 -21.12 -12.90
C ASP A 513 -9.69 -21.82 -11.57
N LEU A 514 -8.69 -22.25 -10.79
CA LEU A 514 -8.92 -22.68 -9.41
C LEU A 514 -8.54 -21.60 -8.40
N ARG A 515 -9.46 -21.30 -7.47
CA ARG A 515 -9.15 -20.66 -6.18
C ARG A 515 -8.79 -21.77 -5.19
N VAL A 516 -7.54 -21.79 -4.72
CA VAL A 516 -7.05 -22.77 -3.74
C VAL A 516 -6.72 -22.07 -2.43
N VAL A 517 -7.18 -22.63 -1.32
CA VAL A 517 -6.64 -22.34 0.00
C VAL A 517 -5.86 -23.55 0.48
N PHE A 518 -4.67 -23.34 1.04
CA PHE A 518 -3.86 -24.43 1.60
C PHE A 518 -3.14 -24.04 2.89
N SER A 519 -2.84 -25.04 3.72
CA SER A 519 -1.91 -24.92 4.84
C SER A 519 -0.80 -25.98 4.75
N ILE A 520 0.27 -25.81 5.52
CA ILE A 520 1.36 -26.79 5.63
C ILE A 520 1.10 -27.66 6.86
N GLY A 521 0.77 -28.93 6.66
CA GLY A 521 0.45 -29.85 7.75
C GLY A 521 1.64 -30.09 8.70
N PRO A 522 1.40 -30.62 9.92
CA PRO A 522 2.46 -30.89 10.90
C PRO A 522 3.56 -31.86 10.41
N ASP A 523 3.32 -32.64 9.36
CA ASP A 523 4.31 -33.52 8.72
C ASP A 523 5.09 -32.87 7.57
N GLY A 524 4.76 -31.60 7.24
CA GLY A 524 5.34 -30.78 6.17
C GLY A 524 4.53 -30.71 4.88
N LYS A 525 3.44 -31.47 4.72
CA LYS A 525 2.72 -31.57 3.43
C LYS A 525 1.66 -30.50 3.24
N PRO A 526 1.47 -29.95 2.03
CA PRO A 526 0.31 -29.14 1.70
C PRO A 526 -1.02 -29.87 1.95
N LEU A 527 -1.96 -29.20 2.62
CA LEU A 527 -3.35 -29.62 2.80
C LEU A 527 -4.25 -28.62 2.06
N ILE A 528 -4.93 -29.06 0.99
CA ILE A 528 -5.62 -28.17 0.04
C ILE A 528 -7.14 -28.18 0.15
N GLN A 529 -7.74 -27.06 -0.25
CA GLN A 529 -9.17 -26.89 -0.51
C GLN A 529 -9.35 -26.05 -1.78
N PRO A 530 -9.67 -26.67 -2.93
CA PRO A 530 -9.91 -25.96 -4.19
C PRO A 530 -11.39 -25.60 -4.39
N TRP A 531 -11.63 -24.53 -5.13
CA TRP A 531 -12.95 -24.13 -5.66
C TRP A 531 -12.80 -23.61 -7.09
N ILE A 532 -13.72 -23.99 -7.98
CA ILE A 532 -13.84 -23.43 -9.33
C ILE A 532 -14.02 -21.90 -9.24
N ALA A 533 -13.30 -21.16 -10.07
CA ALA A 533 -13.18 -19.72 -10.00
C ALA A 533 -12.82 -19.10 -11.37
N THR A 534 -12.73 -17.77 -11.40
CA THR A 534 -12.13 -17.00 -12.48
C THR A 534 -11.35 -15.81 -11.91
N THR A 535 -10.26 -15.47 -12.58
CA THR A 535 -9.47 -14.24 -12.37
C THR A 535 -9.66 -13.27 -13.54
N ALA A 536 -10.42 -13.66 -14.56
CA ALA A 536 -10.69 -12.88 -15.75
C ALA A 536 -11.94 -12.00 -15.59
N PRO A 537 -11.99 -10.83 -16.26
CA PRO A 537 -13.22 -10.06 -16.43
C PRO A 537 -14.21 -10.78 -17.37
N GLY A 538 -15.50 -10.66 -17.05
CA GLY A 538 -16.58 -11.15 -17.90
C GLY A 538 -16.73 -10.34 -19.19
N ARG A 539 -17.30 -10.97 -20.22
CA ARG A 539 -17.49 -10.43 -21.58
C ARG A 539 -18.23 -9.10 -21.63
N PRO A 540 -19.27 -8.82 -20.81
CA PRO A 540 -19.88 -7.50 -20.72
C PRO A 540 -18.88 -6.39 -20.38
N TYR A 541 -17.95 -6.64 -19.46
CA TYR A 541 -16.93 -5.68 -19.03
C TYR A 541 -15.73 -5.58 -19.98
N VAL A 542 -15.35 -6.66 -20.65
CA VAL A 542 -14.33 -6.59 -21.72
C VAL A 542 -14.87 -5.82 -22.92
N MET A 543 -16.13 -6.05 -23.31
CA MET A 543 -16.75 -5.34 -24.43
C MET A 543 -17.12 -3.89 -24.09
N ASN A 544 -17.58 -3.62 -22.86
CA ASN A 544 -17.96 -2.29 -22.38
C ASN A 544 -17.23 -1.99 -21.06
N PRO A 545 -15.94 -1.63 -21.12
CA PRO A 545 -15.12 -1.46 -19.93
C PRO A 545 -15.53 -0.22 -19.14
N MET A 546 -15.58 -0.37 -17.81
CA MET A 546 -15.93 0.72 -16.89
C MET A 546 -14.92 1.87 -16.96
N ASN A 547 -13.62 1.54 -17.04
CA ASN A 547 -12.54 2.49 -17.30
C ASN A 547 -12.26 2.54 -18.82
N PRO A 548 -12.16 3.72 -19.46
CA PRO A 548 -11.91 3.86 -20.90
C PRO A 548 -10.57 3.28 -21.37
N LYS A 549 -9.63 2.97 -20.46
CA LYS A 549 -8.37 2.26 -20.78
C LYS A 549 -8.55 0.76 -21.01
N GLY A 550 -9.71 0.17 -20.66
CA GLY A 550 -9.97 -1.25 -20.80
C GLY A 550 -10.38 -1.95 -19.49
N ALA A 551 -10.83 -3.20 -19.61
CA ALA A 551 -11.19 -4.02 -18.46
C ALA A 551 -9.95 -4.36 -17.62
N ALA A 552 -10.10 -4.42 -16.29
CA ALA A 552 -8.99 -4.76 -15.43
C ALA A 552 -8.67 -6.27 -15.49
N ARG A 553 -7.40 -6.61 -15.64
CA ARG A 553 -6.87 -7.96 -15.40
C ARG A 553 -5.75 -7.85 -14.38
N ILE A 554 -5.92 -8.44 -13.21
CA ILE A 554 -4.87 -8.48 -12.18
C ILE A 554 -3.59 -9.08 -12.76
N ALA A 555 -2.44 -8.46 -12.48
CA ALA A 555 -1.15 -8.97 -12.91
C ALA A 555 -0.80 -10.26 -12.15
N LEU A 556 0.08 -11.07 -12.76
CA LEU A 556 0.60 -12.29 -12.13
C LEU A 556 1.61 -11.90 -11.06
N GLY A 557 1.42 -12.37 -9.83
CA GLY A 557 2.10 -11.82 -8.66
C GLY A 557 1.59 -12.41 -7.34
N GLN A 558 2.05 -11.86 -6.22
CA GLN A 558 1.52 -12.11 -4.89
C GLN A 558 1.35 -10.79 -4.14
N TYR A 559 0.17 -10.56 -3.56
CA TYR A 559 -0.22 -9.24 -3.02
C TYR A 559 -0.83 -9.38 -1.61
N LYS A 560 -0.43 -8.51 -0.66
CA LYS A 560 -0.94 -8.42 0.72
C LYS A 560 -2.10 -7.43 0.82
N SER A 561 -3.13 -7.68 0.01
CA SER A 561 -4.03 -6.60 -0.45
C SER A 561 -5.52 -6.76 -0.15
N TRP A 562 -5.96 -7.82 0.53
CA TRP A 562 -7.38 -8.03 0.86
C TRP A 562 -7.65 -8.32 2.33
N ALA A 563 -8.73 -7.78 2.88
CA ALA A 563 -9.21 -8.02 4.25
C ALA A 563 -10.68 -8.42 4.25
N VAL A 564 -11.20 -9.02 5.34
CA VAL A 564 -12.62 -9.39 5.43
C VAL A 564 -13.50 -8.15 5.40
N GLY A 565 -14.55 -8.16 4.59
CA GLY A 565 -15.54 -7.09 4.50
C GLY A 565 -16.71 -7.48 3.61
N THR A 566 -17.50 -6.49 3.17
CA THR A 566 -18.70 -6.72 2.36
C THR A 566 -18.45 -6.38 0.89
N HIS A 567 -18.54 -7.36 0.00
CA HIS A 567 -18.69 -7.10 -1.42
C HIS A 567 -20.12 -6.67 -1.74
N VAL A 568 -20.28 -5.68 -2.61
CA VAL A 568 -21.59 -5.27 -3.14
C VAL A 568 -21.51 -5.17 -4.66
N GLY A 569 -22.40 -5.92 -5.32
CA GLY A 569 -22.42 -6.05 -6.78
C GLY A 569 -22.75 -4.75 -7.53
N PRO A 570 -22.71 -4.77 -8.87
CA PRO A 570 -22.91 -3.57 -9.70
C PRO A 570 -24.25 -2.86 -9.44
N SER A 571 -25.32 -3.63 -9.20
CA SER A 571 -26.69 -3.16 -8.95
C SER A 571 -26.97 -2.70 -7.52
N GLY A 572 -26.02 -2.84 -6.59
CA GLY A 572 -26.25 -2.61 -5.16
C GLY A 572 -26.95 -3.76 -4.41
N ASN A 573 -27.47 -4.76 -5.14
CA ASN A 573 -28.16 -5.92 -4.60
C ASN A 573 -27.18 -7.04 -4.16
N ASP A 574 -27.69 -7.99 -3.39
CA ASP A 574 -26.97 -9.19 -2.93
C ASP A 574 -25.63 -8.90 -2.21
N PRO A 575 -25.60 -8.00 -1.20
CA PRO A 575 -24.40 -7.70 -0.42
C PRO A 575 -23.96 -8.91 0.41
N HIS A 576 -22.67 -9.24 0.39
CA HIS A 576 -22.17 -10.46 1.03
C HIS A 576 -20.75 -10.35 1.57
N GLU A 577 -20.43 -11.17 2.58
CA GLU A 577 -19.09 -11.29 3.15
C GLU A 577 -18.12 -11.84 2.10
N ALA A 578 -16.96 -11.19 2.00
CA ALA A 578 -15.94 -11.37 0.96
C ALA A 578 -14.56 -10.94 1.51
N LEU A 579 -13.49 -11.12 0.72
CA LEU A 579 -12.23 -10.40 0.96
C LEU A 579 -12.18 -9.16 0.06
N ILE A 580 -12.35 -7.98 0.66
CA ILE A 580 -12.37 -6.70 -0.06
C ILE A 580 -10.97 -6.13 -0.26
N GLN A 581 -10.74 -5.43 -1.37
CA GLN A 581 -9.44 -4.81 -1.63
C GLN A 581 -9.17 -3.69 -0.61
N CYS A 582 -7.98 -3.68 -0.01
CA CYS A 582 -7.58 -2.74 1.05
C CYS A 582 -6.09 -2.32 0.98
N ALA A 583 -5.35 -2.76 -0.04
CA ALA A 583 -4.05 -2.22 -0.42
C ALA A 583 -3.89 -2.30 -1.96
N PRO A 584 -2.93 -1.58 -2.56
CA PRO A 584 -2.73 -1.60 -4.00
C PRO A 584 -2.42 -3.00 -4.55
N ILE A 585 -2.76 -3.21 -5.81
CA ILE A 585 -2.33 -4.33 -6.66
C ILE A 585 -1.98 -3.77 -8.04
N ASP A 586 -1.30 -4.55 -8.87
CA ASP A 586 -1.09 -4.19 -10.28
C ASP A 586 -2.17 -4.81 -11.17
N VAL A 587 -2.64 -4.05 -12.15
CA VAL A 587 -3.53 -4.54 -13.21
C VAL A 587 -3.01 -4.15 -14.59
N PHE A 588 -3.22 -5.03 -15.56
CA PHE A 588 -3.28 -4.66 -16.97
C PHE A 588 -4.66 -4.10 -17.28
N ARG A 589 -4.77 -3.30 -18.35
CA ARG A 589 -6.05 -2.81 -18.88
C ARG A 589 -6.24 -3.31 -20.31
N ASP A 590 -7.20 -4.20 -20.50
CA ASP A 590 -7.51 -4.78 -21.81
C ASP A 590 -8.23 -3.74 -22.69
N SER A 591 -7.43 -2.92 -23.36
CA SER A 591 -7.86 -1.92 -24.35
C SER A 591 -8.23 -2.54 -25.70
N ARG A 592 -7.77 -3.75 -26.00
CA ARG A 592 -7.99 -4.43 -27.29
C ARG A 592 -9.23 -5.34 -27.30
N LYS A 593 -9.76 -5.64 -26.13
CA LYS A 593 -10.95 -6.49 -25.88
C LYS A 593 -10.72 -7.95 -26.27
N ASP A 594 -9.48 -8.42 -26.09
CA ASP A 594 -9.02 -9.76 -26.49
C ASP A 594 -8.72 -10.69 -25.30
N PHE A 595 -9.08 -10.26 -24.09
CA PHE A 595 -8.95 -10.98 -22.83
C PHE A 595 -7.50 -11.28 -22.40
N LYS A 596 -6.50 -10.49 -22.85
CA LYS A 596 -5.07 -10.69 -22.50
C LYS A 596 -4.49 -9.69 -21.50
N ARG A 597 -3.31 -10.03 -20.97
CA ARG A 597 -2.44 -9.15 -20.18
C ARG A 597 -1.34 -8.57 -21.08
N GLU A 598 -1.61 -7.44 -21.71
CA GLU A 598 -0.64 -6.75 -22.58
C GLU A 598 -0.61 -5.24 -22.33
N GLY A 599 0.51 -4.59 -22.68
CA GLY A 599 0.77 -3.19 -22.37
C GLY A 599 1.37 -2.96 -20.98
N SER A 600 1.26 -1.73 -20.47
CA SER A 600 1.77 -1.36 -19.14
C SER A 600 0.85 -1.80 -18.02
N THR A 601 1.43 -2.09 -16.85
CA THR A 601 0.69 -2.25 -15.59
C THR A 601 0.28 -0.90 -15.00
N PHE A 602 -0.77 -0.93 -14.19
CA PHE A 602 -1.27 0.19 -13.37
C PHE A 602 -1.40 -0.29 -11.92
N THR A 603 -0.69 0.34 -11.00
CA THR A 603 -0.74 0.02 -9.56
C THR A 603 -1.82 0.86 -8.87
N GLY A 604 -2.73 0.25 -8.10
CA GLY A 604 -3.78 1.01 -7.41
C GLY A 604 -4.85 0.22 -6.68
N ILE A 605 -5.85 0.94 -6.15
CA ILE A 605 -7.10 0.40 -5.62
C ILE A 605 -8.14 0.44 -6.73
N PHE A 606 -8.74 -0.70 -7.06
CA PHE A 606 -9.69 -0.84 -8.17
C PHE A 606 -11.02 -1.47 -7.75
N GLY A 607 -11.17 -1.84 -6.48
CA GLY A 607 -12.34 -2.59 -5.99
C GLY A 607 -12.33 -4.06 -6.45
N ILE A 608 -11.15 -4.61 -6.75
CA ILE A 608 -10.96 -6.01 -7.16
C ILE A 608 -11.03 -6.88 -5.91
N ASN A 609 -12.22 -7.43 -5.64
CA ASN A 609 -12.52 -8.19 -4.43
C ASN A 609 -12.44 -9.71 -4.69
N GLN A 610 -12.36 -10.50 -3.63
CA GLN A 610 -12.53 -11.95 -3.69
C GLN A 610 -13.95 -12.33 -3.23
N HIS A 611 -14.83 -12.69 -4.16
CA HIS A 611 -16.29 -12.81 -3.91
C HIS A 611 -16.94 -13.99 -4.67
N TRP A 612 -18.28 -14.10 -4.68
CA TRP A 612 -19.00 -15.17 -5.41
C TRP A 612 -19.45 -14.82 -6.83
N GLY A 613 -19.55 -15.83 -7.69
CA GLY A 613 -19.99 -15.75 -9.09
C GLY A 613 -21.50 -15.66 -9.30
N TYR A 614 -22.26 -15.54 -8.22
CA TYR A 614 -23.74 -15.49 -8.21
C TYR A 614 -24.41 -16.76 -8.77
N ASP A 615 -23.69 -17.89 -8.74
CA ASP A 615 -24.10 -19.19 -9.28
C ASP A 615 -24.34 -19.24 -10.79
N GLN A 616 -23.79 -18.26 -11.53
CA GLN A 616 -23.84 -18.24 -13.00
C GLN A 616 -23.24 -19.51 -13.63
N PRO A 617 -23.56 -19.82 -14.89
CA PRO A 617 -23.00 -20.97 -15.60
C PRO A 617 -21.48 -20.93 -15.66
N GLN A 618 -20.82 -22.09 -15.56
CA GLN A 618 -19.36 -22.17 -15.61
C GLN A 618 -18.77 -21.55 -16.89
N ASN A 619 -19.51 -21.59 -18.00
CA ASN A 619 -19.12 -21.00 -19.29
C ASN A 619 -19.63 -19.56 -19.52
N ASP A 620 -20.21 -18.90 -18.51
CA ASP A 620 -20.58 -17.48 -18.58
C ASP A 620 -20.34 -16.75 -17.26
N VAL A 621 -19.18 -16.08 -17.16
CA VAL A 621 -18.85 -15.15 -16.05
C VAL A 621 -19.78 -13.94 -16.02
N GLY A 622 -20.38 -13.57 -17.17
CA GLY A 622 -21.39 -12.53 -17.28
C GLY A 622 -21.00 -11.24 -16.58
N THR A 623 -21.85 -10.77 -15.66
CA THR A 623 -21.61 -9.57 -14.85
C THR A 623 -20.95 -9.86 -13.50
N ALA A 624 -20.45 -11.07 -13.23
CA ALA A 624 -19.82 -11.40 -11.95
C ALA A 624 -18.47 -10.71 -11.74
N SER A 625 -17.66 -10.54 -12.78
CA SER A 625 -16.30 -9.99 -12.64
C SER A 625 -16.02 -8.85 -13.62
N ALA A 626 -15.66 -7.68 -13.09
CA ALA A 626 -15.04 -6.59 -13.86
C ALA A 626 -13.50 -6.65 -13.83
N GLY A 627 -12.93 -7.78 -13.37
CA GLY A 627 -11.53 -7.95 -12.98
C GLY A 627 -11.34 -8.43 -11.53
N CYS A 628 -12.44 -8.76 -10.84
CA CYS A 628 -12.44 -9.40 -9.52
C CYS A 628 -11.89 -10.83 -9.58
N LEU A 629 -11.54 -11.36 -8.40
CA LEU A 629 -11.20 -12.76 -8.19
C LEU A 629 -12.46 -13.49 -7.70
N VAL A 630 -13.09 -14.32 -8.54
CA VAL A 630 -14.47 -14.76 -8.29
C VAL A 630 -14.60 -16.27 -8.23
N GLY A 631 -14.98 -16.82 -7.08
CA GLY A 631 -15.33 -18.23 -6.94
C GLY A 631 -16.75 -18.50 -7.42
N GLU A 632 -16.95 -19.50 -8.28
CA GLU A 632 -18.16 -19.70 -9.10
C GLU A 632 -19.47 -19.71 -8.28
N LYS A 633 -19.55 -20.60 -7.27
CA LYS A 633 -20.79 -20.84 -6.49
C LYS A 633 -20.79 -20.17 -5.12
N ARG A 634 -21.98 -19.74 -4.66
CA ARG A 634 -22.22 -19.14 -3.33
C ARG A 634 -21.74 -20.04 -2.20
N ASP A 635 -22.10 -21.31 -2.22
CA ASP A 635 -21.78 -22.22 -1.11
C ASP A 635 -20.28 -22.52 -1.03
N GLY A 636 -19.61 -22.65 -2.18
CA GLY A 636 -18.14 -22.70 -2.24
C GLY A 636 -17.49 -21.42 -1.72
N HIS A 637 -18.10 -20.26 -1.95
CA HIS A 637 -17.64 -19.00 -1.37
C HIS A 637 -17.89 -18.89 0.14
N ARG A 638 -19.03 -19.39 0.66
CA ARG A 638 -19.31 -19.47 2.10
C ARG A 638 -18.32 -20.40 2.81
N ALA A 639 -18.01 -21.55 2.21
CA ALA A 639 -16.96 -22.45 2.71
C ALA A 639 -15.59 -21.76 2.73
N PHE A 640 -15.19 -21.10 1.64
CA PHE A 640 -13.97 -20.31 1.57
C PHE A 640 -13.89 -19.26 2.69
N MET A 641 -14.92 -18.42 2.90
CA MET A 641 -14.90 -17.40 3.95
C MET A 641 -14.82 -18.01 5.37
N ALA A 642 -15.51 -19.13 5.63
CA ALA A 642 -15.40 -19.84 6.90
C ALA A 642 -13.97 -20.37 7.16
N VAL A 643 -13.32 -20.90 6.13
CA VAL A 643 -11.94 -21.42 6.19
C VAL A 643 -10.94 -20.29 6.39
N ILE A 644 -11.07 -19.19 5.65
CA ILE A 644 -10.19 -18.02 5.78
C ILE A 644 -10.32 -17.36 7.16
N LYS A 645 -11.55 -17.26 7.71
CA LYS A 645 -11.79 -16.74 9.06
C LYS A 645 -11.32 -17.68 10.19
N SER A 646 -10.86 -18.89 9.87
CA SER A 646 -10.17 -19.78 10.81
C SER A 646 -8.67 -19.45 11.00
N ASP A 647 -8.06 -18.65 10.13
CA ASP A 647 -6.63 -18.30 10.23
C ASP A 647 -6.32 -17.59 11.57
N PRO A 648 -5.32 -18.03 12.34
CA PRO A 648 -4.99 -17.42 13.63
C PRO A 648 -4.50 -15.97 13.50
N ARG A 649 -3.92 -15.56 12.36
CA ARG A 649 -3.50 -14.17 12.10
C ARG A 649 -4.69 -13.22 12.01
N PHE A 650 -5.79 -13.70 11.43
CA PHE A 650 -7.08 -13.01 11.39
C PHE A 650 -7.81 -13.08 12.74
N ARG A 651 -7.77 -14.22 13.45
CA ARG A 651 -8.34 -14.31 14.81
C ARG A 651 -7.59 -13.46 15.83
N ALA A 652 -6.32 -13.13 15.58
CA ALA A 652 -5.56 -12.14 16.35
C ALA A 652 -5.93 -10.69 15.95
N ASN A 653 -6.24 -10.44 14.67
CA ASN A 653 -6.60 -9.12 14.16
C ASN A 653 -7.65 -9.22 13.04
N ASN A 654 -8.90 -8.84 13.33
CA ASN A 654 -9.99 -8.90 12.35
C ASN A 654 -9.77 -7.97 11.13
N ALA A 655 -8.85 -7.01 11.19
CA ALA A 655 -8.43 -6.16 10.08
C ALA A 655 -7.18 -6.71 9.33
N TYR A 656 -6.81 -7.97 9.57
CA TYR A 656 -5.68 -8.64 8.92
C TYR A 656 -5.81 -8.65 7.39
N LYS A 657 -4.69 -8.36 6.71
CA LYS A 657 -4.59 -8.36 5.25
C LYS A 657 -4.02 -9.69 4.76
N PHE A 658 -4.88 -10.51 4.15
CA PHE A 658 -4.48 -11.76 3.53
C PHE A 658 -3.59 -11.52 2.32
N MET A 659 -2.54 -12.33 2.24
CA MET A 659 -1.78 -12.50 1.01
C MET A 659 -2.53 -13.41 0.04
N THR A 660 -2.49 -13.08 -1.24
CA THR A 660 -3.00 -13.95 -2.31
C THR A 660 -2.07 -13.91 -3.51
N ALA A 661 -1.71 -15.09 -4.02
CA ALA A 661 -0.99 -15.23 -5.28
C ALA A 661 -1.96 -15.43 -6.45
N VAL A 662 -1.59 -14.95 -7.64
CA VAL A 662 -2.26 -15.27 -8.91
C VAL A 662 -1.19 -15.75 -9.88
N ILE A 663 -1.32 -16.98 -10.37
CA ILE A 663 -0.28 -17.67 -11.13
C ILE A 663 -0.85 -18.36 -12.39
N PRO A 664 -0.08 -18.45 -13.48
CA PRO A 664 -0.50 -19.16 -14.68
C PRO A 664 -0.28 -20.68 -14.48
N GLY A 665 -1.34 -21.47 -14.57
CA GLY A 665 -1.28 -22.93 -14.41
C GLY A 665 -0.35 -23.61 -15.41
N HIS A 666 -0.23 -23.08 -16.62
CA HIS A 666 0.67 -23.63 -17.65
C HIS A 666 2.17 -23.46 -17.34
N GLU A 667 2.59 -22.44 -16.56
CA GLU A 667 3.95 -22.44 -15.99
C GLU A 667 4.00 -23.32 -14.73
N ALA A 668 2.99 -23.20 -13.86
CA ALA A 668 3.01 -23.83 -12.54
C ALA A 668 2.89 -25.37 -12.56
N LEU A 669 2.30 -25.95 -13.61
CA LEU A 669 2.18 -27.40 -13.80
C LEU A 669 3.19 -27.98 -14.78
N ALA A 670 4.06 -27.15 -15.37
CA ALA A 670 5.05 -27.58 -16.36
C ALA A 670 5.98 -28.69 -15.81
N PRO A 671 6.54 -29.56 -16.68
CA PRO A 671 7.63 -30.43 -16.28
C PRO A 671 8.82 -29.60 -15.79
N VAL A 672 9.40 -29.99 -14.65
CA VAL A 672 10.71 -29.44 -14.22
C VAL A 672 11.76 -29.94 -15.20
N ALA A 673 12.55 -29.02 -15.76
CA ALA A 673 13.61 -29.28 -16.75
C ALA A 673 14.96 -29.58 -16.08
#